data_AF-B8HR30-F1
#
_entry.id   AF-B8HR30-F1
#
_cell.length_a   1.000
_cell.length_b   1.000
_cell.length_c   1.000
_cell.angle_alpha   90.00
_cell.angle_beta   90.00
_cell.angle_gamma   90.00
#
_symmetry.space_group_name_H-M   'P 1'
#
loop_
_entity.id
_entity.type
_entity.pdbx_description
1 polymer ?
#
loop_
_entity_poly.entity_id
_entity_poly.type
_entity_poly.pdbx_seq_one_letter_code
_entity_poly.pdbx_strand_id
1 'polypeptide(L)'
;MAIFRSPVLILPALLWTVAIVHPPVQAAELIWPQQRQAYYADEPITLAIAGTARGVMLSLDLVPLDAGATPVRLPLRGNGSTVTFTLPPTALAPGTYAVKLEGKPVVKLRIASGVIDSSLLLSQTLNLKQSQAAGANFMVGNAFNFGRFNSERTGPLTVKLRASRSPGLATFERAIAANLPTLVYMYWTGYVTHKPFGSQKSWANGEMGAAMRLLSFHTAQRLRRFGKNIISIGSLDEPGLSWGKTPTGRATTGFPNWDEQPWYTRRGWQFTNNPAAGSGADWQKYMVIRRDIIRERQAEAKKDLQTVWPGLVFSTDLYAPHAIMDGTDPLNQEVNQVPATHVFLDYGLDRLGAYSSLMLEKAHAPSAKIAHAMNGQLFGEPVPQPQQLYAYRLALNGLLAAGLASNWWLNTTAMTPADLAAVNHPAKRIGPLLRETSPDHEVAVLWSETELMLRQQPITLQEASRSPGDMPLKLTVSPLADQPQVKGEINLDAYSVGHDYKQAVLTAHYALARAGYPADILHERLLPRGILRHYRTLVVVGQTHSFPPDVDKALQAFVSAGGKVVVDRSITLKLDRAITAQTNLAGLGYRWLALLGSKEGNPRQTSYFQTNHFMDEPVRQAVLPFKQAMAQTTSQPRLLSSSTELLVERHTAGTGFIYLVINGYEQLPQLSETQKYGLYNYAPYQVEYQLRGLPPQGVVYGLEGADWARGSQLSRPAAPITAKFAPAEMKIYLVAPRAPAGLSLSGRKTGGMLTVQAALQQLKMPWPLRVVVQDPSGKSIYQVDRATRPDGSYSEQFPLGENVLPGAYTVRITSPLGNLSAQTQINVQPALVKPQVLTETVQVFDRQAMSTFLAAKPALTIALGQESHRSLAEQLARRLSTRGFKVTIKPETEVLHKVAYPRVWNPYARIYQPKGEERSLQGQLIDRRIQLTTDNSGKITARTQDGQDLGGNWRQPNSFVTVGGEGYLDWSGDEEIVYEPGVKLYVDRNRRVRVIKGTPVEVPTTTDFKAKWAKPWTVLTSHQGAYQLPPQLPEAYQTDSHLILLGDSTTSQAVAVLQASDLLLQIVDEQYPGSGQALLSFVWSPFAVEKNVILIGATDEAGLQAGINRLLNFLPP
;
A
#
# COMPACT_ATOMS: atom_id res chain seq x y z
N MET A 1 59.90 42.20 -57.71
CA MET A 1 59.63 41.97 -59.15
C MET A 1 58.16 42.34 -59.39
N ALA A 2 57.96 43.45 -60.11
CA ALA A 2 56.71 44.06 -60.63
C ALA A 2 55.55 44.40 -59.66
N ILE A 3 54.93 45.59 -59.56
CA ILE A 3 55.13 47.04 -59.87
C ILE A 3 53.79 47.68 -59.38
N PHE A 4 53.77 48.46 -58.29
CA PHE A 4 53.66 49.93 -58.18
C PHE A 4 52.26 50.62 -58.32
N ARG A 5 51.94 51.38 -57.25
CA ARG A 5 51.44 52.78 -57.15
C ARG A 5 49.95 53.16 -57.31
N SER A 6 49.42 53.60 -56.14
CA SER A 6 48.80 54.92 -55.84
C SER A 6 47.28 55.14 -55.93
N PRO A 7 46.74 56.05 -55.10
CA PRO A 7 45.36 56.02 -54.59
C PRO A 7 44.46 57.11 -55.21
N VAL A 8 43.15 56.85 -55.23
CA VAL A 8 42.12 57.88 -55.45
C VAL A 8 41.14 57.84 -54.28
N LEU A 9 41.07 58.97 -53.57
CA LEU A 9 40.05 59.29 -52.58
C LEU A 9 38.66 59.27 -53.24
N ILE A 10 37.76 58.44 -52.74
CA ILE A 10 36.31 58.63 -52.88
C ILE A 10 35.69 58.35 -51.51
N LEU A 11 35.09 59.38 -50.90
CA LEU A 11 34.18 59.25 -49.77
C LEU A 11 32.94 58.45 -50.19
N PRO A 12 32.51 57.45 -49.41
CA PRO A 12 31.11 57.10 -49.33
C PRO A 12 30.56 57.48 -47.95
N ALA A 13 29.49 58.27 -47.96
CA ALA A 13 28.65 58.50 -46.81
C ALA A 13 28.18 57.14 -46.23
N LEU A 14 28.65 56.81 -45.02
CA LEU A 14 28.20 55.65 -44.26
C LEU A 14 26.78 55.94 -43.72
N LEU A 15 25.77 55.48 -44.45
CA LEU A 15 24.42 55.25 -43.91
C LEU A 15 24.51 54.11 -42.89
N TRP A 16 24.63 54.46 -41.61
CA TRP A 16 24.37 53.55 -40.49
C TRP A 16 22.89 53.20 -40.47
N THR A 17 22.49 52.23 -41.29
CA THR A 17 21.24 51.52 -41.06
C THR A 17 21.46 50.68 -39.82
N VAL A 18 21.01 51.17 -38.65
CA VAL A 18 20.86 50.34 -37.46
C VAL A 18 19.84 49.27 -37.83
N ALA A 19 20.33 48.12 -38.31
CA ALA A 19 19.55 46.91 -38.33
C ALA A 19 19.20 46.66 -36.86
N ILE A 20 17.98 47.02 -36.47
CA ILE A 20 17.38 46.55 -35.24
C ILE A 20 17.35 45.04 -35.41
N VAL A 21 18.40 44.37 -34.93
CA VAL A 21 18.42 42.92 -34.77
C VAL A 21 17.36 42.67 -33.72
N HIS A 22 16.13 42.48 -34.17
CA HIS A 22 15.08 42.01 -33.31
C HIS A 22 15.60 40.69 -32.71
N PRO A 23 15.65 40.58 -31.37
CA PRO A 23 16.05 39.33 -30.75
C PRO A 23 15.20 38.21 -31.37
N PRO A 24 15.80 37.08 -31.75
CA PRO A 24 15.10 36.00 -32.42
C PRO A 24 13.86 35.65 -31.61
N VAL A 25 12.68 35.76 -32.23
CA VAL A 25 11.41 35.41 -31.60
C VAL A 25 11.52 33.94 -31.20
N GLN A 26 11.53 33.70 -29.89
CA GLN A 26 11.62 32.35 -29.34
C GLN A 26 10.45 31.54 -29.90
N ALA A 27 10.73 30.37 -30.48
CA ALA A 27 9.70 29.51 -31.04
C ALA A 27 8.69 29.10 -29.96
N ALA A 28 7.41 29.06 -30.32
CA ALA A 28 6.36 28.66 -29.39
C ALA A 28 6.63 27.24 -28.85
N GLU A 29 6.57 27.09 -27.53
CA GLU A 29 6.86 25.83 -26.83
C GLU A 29 5.62 25.35 -26.07
N LEU A 30 5.22 24.09 -26.28
CA LEU A 30 4.15 23.46 -25.49
C LEU A 30 4.70 23.00 -24.13
N ILE A 31 4.09 23.51 -23.07
CA ILE A 31 4.40 23.19 -21.68
C ILE A 31 3.29 22.30 -21.12
N TRP A 32 3.70 21.33 -20.30
CA TRP A 32 2.82 20.49 -19.49
C TRP A 32 2.97 20.90 -18.02
N PRO A 33 2.15 21.82 -17.49
CA PRO A 33 2.34 22.34 -16.13
C PRO A 33 2.39 21.26 -15.06
N GLN A 34 1.52 20.24 -15.17
CA GLN A 34 1.49 19.09 -14.25
C GLN A 34 2.53 18.01 -14.57
N GLN A 35 3.24 18.14 -15.70
CA GLN A 35 4.18 17.18 -16.27
C GLN A 35 3.60 15.78 -16.53
N ARG A 36 2.30 15.74 -16.83
CA ARG A 36 1.54 14.53 -17.18
C ARG A 36 1.17 14.53 -18.65
N GLN A 37 1.21 13.37 -19.28
CA GLN A 37 0.76 13.08 -20.64
C GLN A 37 -0.24 11.91 -20.68
N ALA A 38 -0.66 11.40 -19.53
CA ALA A 38 -1.78 10.47 -19.40
C ALA A 38 -2.82 10.99 -18.41
N TYR A 39 -4.08 11.02 -18.85
CA TYR A 39 -5.23 11.54 -18.11
C TYR A 39 -6.40 10.58 -18.24
N TYR A 40 -7.29 10.56 -17.26
CA TYR A 40 -8.61 9.99 -17.48
C TYR A 40 -9.48 10.96 -18.28
N ALA A 41 -10.42 10.42 -19.05
CA ALA A 41 -11.24 11.17 -19.98
C ALA A 41 -12.07 12.26 -19.29
N ASP A 42 -12.43 12.09 -18.03
CA ASP A 42 -13.20 13.03 -17.22
C ASP A 42 -12.34 13.91 -16.30
N GLU A 43 -11.02 13.90 -16.48
CA GLU A 43 -10.13 14.85 -15.82
C GLU A 43 -9.98 16.11 -16.69
N PRO A 44 -9.87 17.29 -16.07
CA PRO A 44 -9.41 18.47 -16.79
C PRO A 44 -7.94 18.32 -17.19
N ILE A 45 -7.58 18.82 -18.37
CA ILE A 45 -6.19 18.79 -18.87
C ILE A 45 -5.69 20.22 -19.01
N THR A 46 -4.73 20.62 -18.17
CA THR A 46 -4.11 21.95 -18.26
C THR A 46 -2.87 21.89 -19.14
N LEU A 47 -2.81 22.80 -20.11
CA LEU A 47 -1.72 22.98 -21.06
C LEU A 47 -1.29 24.44 -21.07
N ALA A 48 -0.05 24.71 -21.45
CA ALA A 48 0.41 26.08 -21.65
C ALA A 48 1.29 26.18 -22.91
N ILE A 49 1.29 27.34 -23.56
CA ILE A 49 2.18 27.62 -24.70
C ILE A 49 2.98 28.86 -24.36
N ALA A 50 4.30 28.70 -24.22
CA ALA A 50 5.24 29.80 -24.00
C ALA A 50 5.78 30.35 -25.33
N GLY A 51 6.42 31.52 -25.28
CA GLY A 51 7.05 32.14 -26.46
C GLY A 51 6.05 32.72 -27.46
N THR A 52 4.82 33.07 -27.02
CA THR A 52 3.76 33.53 -27.93
C THR A 52 3.77 35.04 -28.08
N ALA A 53 3.94 35.56 -29.31
CA ALA A 53 3.79 36.99 -29.57
C ALA A 53 2.33 37.43 -29.43
N ARG A 54 2.11 38.64 -28.91
CA ARG A 54 0.76 39.17 -28.67
C ARG A 54 -0.04 39.25 -29.98
N GLY A 55 -1.24 38.70 -29.97
CA GLY A 55 -2.17 38.73 -31.09
C GLY A 55 -1.96 37.65 -32.15
N VAL A 56 -0.83 36.91 -32.13
CA VAL A 56 -0.58 35.80 -33.05
C VAL A 56 -1.56 34.66 -32.79
N MET A 57 -2.19 34.16 -33.85
CA MET A 57 -3.03 32.97 -33.78
C MET A 57 -2.16 31.74 -33.94
N LEU A 58 -2.28 30.83 -32.98
CA LEU A 58 -1.64 29.52 -32.96
C LEU A 58 -2.72 28.43 -33.05
N SER A 59 -2.33 27.28 -33.59
CA SER A 59 -3.13 26.07 -33.72
C SER A 59 -2.49 24.95 -32.92
N LEU A 60 -3.21 24.46 -31.91
CA LEU A 60 -2.90 23.19 -31.27
C LEU A 60 -3.87 22.13 -31.78
N ASP A 61 -3.34 21.13 -32.49
CA ASP A 61 -4.13 20.03 -33.03
C ASP A 61 -3.94 18.77 -32.17
N LEU A 62 -5.04 18.17 -31.77
CA LEU A 62 -5.09 16.90 -31.04
C LEU A 62 -5.65 15.86 -32.00
N VAL A 63 -4.76 15.11 -32.65
CA VAL A 63 -5.11 14.17 -33.72
C VAL A 63 -5.16 12.76 -33.15
N PRO A 64 -6.33 12.10 -33.08
CA PRO A 64 -6.42 10.72 -32.62
C PRO A 64 -5.61 9.79 -33.53
N LEU A 65 -4.86 8.88 -32.93
CA LEU A 65 -4.10 7.83 -33.64
C LEU A 65 -4.92 6.55 -33.82
N ASP A 66 -5.94 6.38 -32.99
CA ASP A 66 -6.87 5.26 -33.02
C ASP A 66 -8.19 5.68 -33.70
N ALA A 67 -8.81 4.78 -34.48
CA ALA A 67 -10.15 5.02 -35.01
C ALA A 67 -11.19 5.08 -33.85
N GLY A 68 -12.15 6.00 -33.96
CA GLY A 68 -13.22 6.17 -32.96
C GLY A 68 -13.45 7.61 -32.47
N ALA A 69 -12.60 8.55 -32.88
CA ALA A 69 -12.72 9.96 -32.54
C ALA A 69 -12.32 10.87 -33.72
N THR A 70 -12.80 12.11 -33.71
CA THR A 70 -12.43 13.14 -34.69
C THR A 70 -11.28 14.02 -34.17
N PRO A 71 -10.40 14.53 -35.03
CA PRO A 71 -9.39 15.51 -34.63
C PRO A 71 -10.00 16.75 -33.97
N VAL A 72 -9.33 17.28 -32.95
CA VAL A 72 -9.71 18.54 -32.29
C VAL A 72 -8.68 19.60 -32.63
N ARG A 73 -9.12 20.73 -33.16
CA ARG A 73 -8.27 21.89 -33.47
C ARG A 73 -8.62 23.04 -32.53
N LEU A 74 -7.62 23.50 -31.79
CA LEU A 74 -7.77 24.53 -30.77
C LEU A 74 -7.08 25.81 -31.24
N PRO A 75 -7.84 26.84 -31.69
CA PRO A 75 -7.28 28.13 -32.00
C PRO A 75 -6.93 28.85 -30.69
N LEU A 76 -5.68 29.28 -30.55
CA LEU A 76 -5.17 29.95 -29.36
C LEU A 76 -4.54 31.28 -29.77
N ARG A 77 -4.91 32.35 -29.07
CA ARG A 77 -4.37 33.68 -29.35
C ARG A 77 -3.25 34.00 -28.36
N GLY A 78 -2.05 34.28 -28.86
CA GLY A 78 -0.92 34.71 -28.06
C GLY A 78 -1.22 36.01 -27.30
N ASN A 79 -0.79 36.08 -26.04
CA ASN A 79 -0.99 37.27 -25.18
C ASN A 79 0.30 38.10 -25.02
N GLY A 80 1.42 37.67 -25.61
CA GLY A 80 2.74 38.26 -25.41
C GLY A 80 3.52 37.65 -24.24
N SER A 81 2.99 36.56 -23.66
CA SER A 81 3.54 35.81 -22.53
C SER A 81 3.23 34.32 -22.77
N THR A 82 3.02 33.56 -21.70
CA THR A 82 2.55 32.18 -21.74
C THR A 82 1.01 32.15 -21.74
N VAL A 83 0.43 31.44 -22.69
CA VAL A 83 -1.02 31.21 -22.77
C VAL A 83 -1.34 29.89 -22.10
N THR A 84 -1.99 29.95 -20.94
CA THR A 84 -2.44 28.76 -20.20
C THR A 84 -3.92 28.52 -20.46
N PHE A 85 -4.30 27.27 -20.70
CA PHE A 85 -5.70 26.88 -20.90
C PHE A 85 -5.96 25.47 -20.39
N THR A 86 -7.23 25.19 -20.13
CA THR A 86 -7.70 23.89 -19.67
C THR A 86 -8.69 23.31 -20.66
N LEU A 87 -8.50 22.04 -21.03
CA LEU A 87 -9.53 21.24 -21.67
C LEU A 87 -10.49 20.75 -20.59
N PRO A 88 -11.82 20.95 -20.76
CA PRO A 88 -12.78 20.49 -19.77
C PRO A 88 -12.79 18.95 -19.70
N PRO A 89 -13.26 18.37 -18.57
CA PRO A 89 -13.61 16.97 -18.49
C PRO A 89 -14.39 16.50 -19.71
N THR A 90 -14.05 15.34 -20.23
CA THR A 90 -14.65 14.68 -21.41
C THR A 90 -14.46 15.42 -22.73
N ALA A 91 -13.56 16.41 -22.81
CA ALA A 91 -13.21 17.06 -24.08
C ALA A 91 -12.73 16.06 -25.14
N LEU A 92 -12.01 15.02 -24.72
CA LEU A 92 -11.41 14.02 -25.59
C LEU A 92 -11.96 12.63 -25.29
N ALA A 93 -12.26 11.90 -26.35
CA ALA A 93 -12.60 10.48 -26.30
C ALA A 93 -11.38 9.66 -25.83
N PRO A 94 -11.58 8.56 -25.09
CA PRO A 94 -10.50 7.66 -24.74
C PRO A 94 -9.72 7.18 -25.99
N GLY A 95 -8.38 7.26 -25.94
CA GLY A 95 -7.52 6.97 -27.08
C GLY A 95 -6.14 7.59 -26.94
N THR A 96 -5.29 7.38 -27.95
CA THR A 96 -3.98 8.04 -28.06
C THR A 96 -4.04 9.16 -29.08
N TYR A 97 -3.47 10.32 -28.74
CA TYR A 97 -3.46 11.51 -29.60
C TYR A 97 -2.04 11.94 -29.92
N ALA A 98 -1.77 12.28 -31.17
CA ALA A 98 -0.62 13.11 -31.53
C ALA A 98 -0.98 14.57 -31.28
N VAL A 99 -0.19 15.22 -30.42
CA VAL A 99 -0.30 16.65 -30.15
C VAL A 99 0.61 17.40 -31.11
N LYS A 100 0.03 18.27 -31.93
CA LYS A 100 0.77 19.08 -32.91
C LYS A 100 0.61 20.57 -32.60
N LEU A 101 1.71 21.30 -32.59
CA LEU A 101 1.74 22.76 -32.48
C LEU A 101 2.16 23.32 -33.82
N GLU A 102 1.33 24.17 -34.44
CA GLU A 102 1.56 24.68 -35.81
C GLU A 102 1.81 23.54 -36.83
N GLY A 103 1.04 22.47 -36.72
CA GLY A 103 1.16 21.27 -37.56
C GLY A 103 2.38 20.38 -37.27
N LYS A 104 3.32 20.81 -36.42
CA LYS A 104 4.51 20.03 -36.05
C LYS A 104 4.21 19.11 -34.87
N PRO A 105 4.49 17.80 -34.95
CA PRO A 105 4.29 16.88 -33.84
C PRO A 105 5.23 17.25 -32.67
N VAL A 106 4.66 17.38 -31.48
CA VAL A 106 5.41 17.71 -30.26
C VAL A 106 5.49 16.48 -29.35
N VAL A 107 4.33 15.88 -29.04
CA VAL A 107 4.27 14.75 -28.11
C VAL A 107 3.03 13.89 -28.30
N LYS A 108 2.96 12.75 -27.61
CA LYS A 108 1.76 11.91 -27.51
C LYS A 108 1.02 12.19 -26.21
N LEU A 109 -0.30 12.26 -26.29
CA LEU A 109 -1.22 12.38 -25.15
C LEU A 109 -2.10 11.13 -25.09
N ARG A 110 -2.21 10.52 -23.90
CA ARG A 110 -3.03 9.34 -23.66
C ARG A 110 -4.26 9.70 -22.82
N ILE A 111 -5.43 9.36 -23.34
CA ILE A 111 -6.71 9.53 -22.65
C ILE A 111 -7.26 8.15 -22.32
N ALA A 112 -7.36 7.84 -21.03
CA ALA A 112 -7.90 6.59 -20.52
C ALA A 112 -9.37 6.76 -20.14
N SER A 113 -10.19 5.72 -20.27
CA SER A 113 -11.61 5.83 -19.91
C SER A 113 -11.82 5.91 -18.39
N GLY A 114 -10.95 5.29 -17.60
CA GLY A 114 -11.16 5.06 -16.17
C GLY A 114 -12.24 4.01 -15.88
N VAL A 115 -12.80 3.39 -16.92
CA VAL A 115 -13.77 2.30 -16.80
C VAL A 115 -12.99 0.99 -16.84
N ILE A 116 -12.95 0.29 -15.72
CA ILE A 116 -12.34 -1.04 -15.58
C ILE A 116 -13.33 -2.14 -15.95
N ASP A 117 -12.82 -3.26 -16.44
CA ASP A 117 -13.61 -4.40 -16.92
C ASP A 117 -14.42 -5.09 -15.82
N SER A 118 -13.97 -5.02 -14.57
CA SER A 118 -14.66 -5.55 -13.40
C SER A 118 -14.46 -4.66 -12.19
N SER A 119 -15.46 -4.65 -11.32
CA SER A 119 -15.38 -3.97 -10.03
C SER A 119 -14.62 -4.80 -8.98
N LEU A 120 -14.36 -6.10 -9.22
CA LEU A 120 -13.38 -6.87 -8.45
C LEU A 120 -11.99 -6.61 -9.02
N LEU A 121 -11.08 -6.19 -8.16
CA LEU A 121 -9.74 -5.80 -8.56
C LEU A 121 -8.78 -6.99 -8.45
N LEU A 122 -8.08 -7.34 -9.53
CA LEU A 122 -7.10 -8.43 -9.55
C LEU A 122 -5.78 -7.95 -10.18
N SER A 123 -4.66 -8.35 -9.59
CA SER A 123 -3.32 -8.05 -10.09
C SER A 123 -2.29 -9.09 -9.61
N GLN A 124 -1.04 -8.96 -10.08
CA GLN A 124 0.06 -9.86 -9.73
C GLN A 124 1.43 -9.18 -9.90
N THR A 125 2.46 -9.73 -9.26
CA THR A 125 3.86 -9.28 -9.39
C THR A 125 4.47 -9.69 -10.74
N LEU A 126 3.99 -9.09 -11.83
CA LEU A 126 4.52 -9.23 -13.18
C LEU A 126 4.74 -7.84 -13.80
N ASN A 127 5.46 -7.78 -14.93
CA ASN A 127 5.52 -6.53 -15.69
C ASN A 127 4.14 -6.19 -16.28
N LEU A 128 3.89 -4.92 -16.57
CA LEU A 128 2.58 -4.41 -16.99
C LEU A 128 1.91 -5.23 -18.10
N LYS A 129 2.65 -5.59 -19.16
CA LYS A 129 2.11 -6.34 -20.30
C LYS A 129 1.72 -7.77 -19.89
N GLN A 130 2.57 -8.44 -19.12
CA GLN A 130 2.29 -9.76 -18.59
C GLN A 130 1.14 -9.72 -17.58
N SER A 131 1.06 -8.69 -16.74
CA SER A 131 -0.04 -8.50 -15.79
C SER A 131 -1.37 -8.37 -16.52
N GLN A 132 -1.46 -7.55 -17.57
CA GLN A 132 -2.67 -7.44 -18.39
C GLN A 132 -3.05 -8.78 -19.05
N ALA A 133 -2.08 -9.51 -19.60
CA ALA A 133 -2.32 -10.83 -20.18
C ALA A 133 -2.82 -11.86 -19.15
N ALA A 134 -2.37 -11.74 -17.89
CA ALA A 134 -2.82 -12.50 -16.74
C ALA A 134 -4.16 -12.02 -16.15
N GLY A 135 -4.83 -11.08 -16.81
CA GLY A 135 -6.15 -10.60 -16.44
C GLY A 135 -6.15 -9.50 -15.38
N ALA A 136 -5.02 -8.84 -15.11
CA ALA A 136 -4.97 -7.72 -14.17
C ALA A 136 -5.83 -6.54 -14.64
N ASN A 137 -6.54 -5.92 -13.71
CA ASN A 137 -7.32 -4.70 -13.93
C ASN A 137 -7.02 -3.60 -12.90
N PHE A 138 -5.95 -3.75 -12.12
CA PHE A 138 -5.33 -2.67 -11.37
C PHE A 138 -3.81 -2.88 -11.28
N MET A 139 -3.10 -1.83 -10.86
CA MET A 139 -1.66 -1.87 -10.58
C MET A 139 -1.42 -1.65 -9.09
N VAL A 140 -0.47 -2.38 -8.52
CA VAL A 140 0.09 -2.01 -7.20
C VAL A 140 1.14 -0.93 -7.43
N GLY A 141 0.90 0.25 -6.90
CA GLY A 141 1.81 1.39 -6.96
C GLY A 141 2.66 1.45 -5.70
N ASN A 142 3.95 1.73 -5.86
CA ASN A 142 4.79 2.13 -4.75
C ASN A 142 5.01 3.65 -4.78
N ALA A 143 4.89 4.29 -3.62
CA ALA A 143 5.10 5.73 -3.47
C ALA A 143 6.50 6.08 -2.94
N PHE A 144 7.45 5.14 -3.07
CA PHE A 144 8.81 5.23 -2.57
C PHE A 144 9.80 5.97 -3.46
N ASN A 145 9.42 6.35 -4.67
CA ASN A 145 10.38 6.84 -5.66
C ASN A 145 9.94 8.16 -6.29
N PHE A 146 9.48 9.08 -5.44
CA PHE A 146 9.31 10.47 -5.82
C PHE A 146 10.63 11.22 -5.63
N GLY A 147 10.89 12.19 -6.49
CA GLY A 147 12.19 12.81 -6.59
C GLY A 147 12.81 12.62 -7.98
N ARG A 148 13.32 13.70 -8.55
CA ARG A 148 14.14 13.65 -9.76
C ARG A 148 15.58 13.45 -9.34
N PHE A 149 16.28 12.54 -10.00
CA PHE A 149 17.70 12.30 -9.76
C PHE A 149 18.52 12.77 -10.96
N ASN A 150 19.76 13.17 -10.70
CA ASN A 150 20.71 13.45 -11.78
C ASN A 150 20.97 12.17 -12.61
N SER A 151 21.63 12.30 -13.76
CA SER A 151 21.89 11.17 -14.67
C SER A 151 22.67 10.02 -14.03
N GLU A 152 23.52 10.33 -13.05
CA GLU A 152 24.32 9.37 -12.28
C GLU A 152 23.56 8.74 -11.12
N ARG A 153 22.35 9.23 -10.81
CA ARG A 153 21.54 8.87 -9.64
C ARG A 153 22.24 9.09 -8.29
N THR A 154 23.24 9.97 -8.25
CA THR A 154 24.05 10.27 -7.06
C THR A 154 23.40 11.32 -6.15
N GLY A 155 22.42 12.06 -6.66
CA GLY A 155 21.69 13.07 -5.89
C GLY A 155 20.47 13.62 -6.64
N PRO A 156 19.68 14.48 -5.98
CA PRO A 156 18.51 15.09 -6.59
C PRO A 156 18.90 16.01 -7.75
N LEU A 157 18.10 16.00 -8.82
CA LEU A 157 18.19 16.95 -9.91
C LEU A 157 17.45 18.22 -9.51
N THR A 158 18.16 19.33 -9.32
CA THR A 158 17.57 20.66 -9.03
C THR A 158 17.70 21.65 -10.19
N VAL A 159 18.36 21.25 -11.29
CA VAL A 159 18.61 22.08 -12.48
C VAL A 159 18.01 21.40 -13.70
N LYS A 160 17.48 22.18 -14.66
CA LYS A 160 16.81 21.65 -15.87
C LYS A 160 15.72 20.62 -15.54
N LEU A 161 14.89 20.97 -14.56
CA LEU A 161 13.88 20.07 -13.99
C LEU A 161 12.92 19.49 -15.04
N ARG A 162 12.67 20.18 -16.15
CA ARG A 162 11.83 19.68 -17.26
C ARG A 162 12.40 18.47 -18.01
N ALA A 163 13.73 18.27 -17.98
CA ALA A 163 14.40 17.24 -18.76
C ALA A 163 14.17 15.82 -18.24
N SER A 164 13.64 15.65 -17.03
CA SER A 164 13.36 14.33 -16.45
C SER A 164 12.06 14.32 -15.64
N ARG A 165 11.49 13.13 -15.51
CA ARG A 165 10.38 12.83 -14.59
C ARG A 165 10.90 11.98 -13.45
N SER A 166 10.29 12.12 -12.28
CA SER A 166 10.56 11.13 -11.23
C SER A 166 10.02 9.76 -11.65
N PRO A 167 10.68 8.66 -11.23
CA PRO A 167 10.17 7.32 -11.48
C PRO A 167 8.78 7.08 -10.87
N GLY A 168 8.47 7.73 -9.75
CA GLY A 168 7.17 7.70 -9.08
C GLY A 168 6.06 8.23 -9.98
N LEU A 169 6.19 9.46 -10.48
CA LEU A 169 5.22 10.03 -11.43
C LEU A 169 5.01 9.12 -12.65
N ALA A 170 6.10 8.61 -13.23
CA ALA A 170 6.04 7.74 -14.40
C ALA A 170 5.28 6.43 -14.15
N THR A 171 5.30 5.90 -12.92
CA THR A 171 4.55 4.68 -12.57
C THR A 171 3.04 4.91 -12.59
N PHE A 172 2.54 5.96 -11.94
CA PHE A 172 1.10 6.27 -11.94
C PHE A 172 0.62 6.70 -13.33
N GLU A 173 1.44 7.42 -14.08
CA GLU A 173 1.13 7.80 -15.45
C GLU A 173 1.04 6.58 -16.39
N ARG A 174 1.93 5.59 -16.24
CA ARG A 174 1.84 4.32 -16.98
C ARG A 174 0.58 3.53 -16.61
N ALA A 175 0.18 3.53 -15.34
CA ALA A 175 -1.06 2.91 -14.91
C ALA A 175 -2.27 3.56 -15.59
N ILE A 176 -2.36 4.90 -15.56
CA ILE A 176 -3.40 5.65 -16.29
C ILE A 176 -3.35 5.33 -17.79
N ALA A 177 -2.16 5.34 -18.40
CA ALA A 177 -2.03 5.06 -19.83
C ALA A 177 -2.55 3.66 -20.23
N ALA A 178 -2.38 2.69 -19.32
CA ALA A 178 -2.89 1.33 -19.42
C ALA A 178 -4.37 1.17 -19.03
N ASN A 179 -5.05 2.28 -18.67
CA ASN A 179 -6.41 2.29 -18.15
C ASN A 179 -6.59 1.44 -16.87
N LEU A 180 -5.56 1.44 -16.02
CA LEU A 180 -5.55 0.71 -14.76
C LEU A 180 -5.57 1.71 -13.59
N PRO A 181 -6.51 1.57 -12.64
CA PRO A 181 -6.39 2.24 -11.36
C PRO A 181 -5.22 1.63 -10.56
N THR A 182 -4.80 2.35 -9.54
CA THR A 182 -3.66 2.00 -8.70
C THR A 182 -4.11 1.87 -7.25
N LEU A 183 -3.66 0.79 -6.61
CA LEU A 183 -3.68 0.65 -5.16
C LEU A 183 -2.27 0.95 -4.67
N VAL A 184 -2.11 1.97 -3.83
CA VAL A 184 -0.81 2.24 -3.21
C VAL A 184 -0.75 1.42 -1.95
N TYR A 185 -0.07 0.28 -2.03
CA TYR A 185 -0.04 -0.65 -0.91
C TYR A 185 0.76 -0.09 0.27
N MET A 186 1.77 0.73 -0.03
CA MET A 186 2.60 1.42 0.96
C MET A 186 3.41 2.57 0.36
N TYR A 187 3.81 3.47 1.23
CA TYR A 187 4.74 4.55 0.91
C TYR A 187 5.89 4.69 1.92
N TRP A 188 5.88 3.93 3.01
CA TRP A 188 7.00 3.82 3.95
C TRP A 188 7.81 2.52 3.73
N THR A 189 9.12 2.58 3.51
CA THR A 189 9.96 1.37 3.33
C THR A 189 10.67 0.98 4.62
N GLY A 190 10.15 0.01 5.35
CA GLY A 190 10.95 -0.84 6.25
C GLY A 190 11.26 -2.20 5.60
N TYR A 191 11.29 -2.26 4.25
CA TYR A 191 10.90 -3.39 3.38
C TYR A 191 11.47 -4.80 3.70
N VAL A 192 12.45 -4.93 4.59
CA VAL A 192 12.96 -6.25 5.01
C VAL A 192 12.64 -6.57 6.47
N THR A 193 12.46 -5.56 7.33
CA THR A 193 12.26 -5.78 8.77
C THR A 193 10.83 -5.55 9.23
N HIS A 194 9.95 -4.98 8.40
CA HIS A 194 8.58 -4.58 8.75
C HIS A 194 8.49 -3.65 9.99
N LYS A 195 9.63 -3.07 10.36
CA LYS A 195 9.90 -2.31 11.58
C LYS A 195 10.46 -0.94 11.17
N PRO A 196 10.51 0.05 12.08
CA PRO A 196 11.15 1.32 11.76
C PRO A 196 12.62 1.06 11.38
N PHE A 197 13.23 1.94 10.57
CA PHE A 197 14.53 1.74 9.91
C PHE A 197 15.70 1.28 10.82
N GLY A 198 15.82 0.00 11.16
CA GLY A 198 16.82 -0.50 12.12
C GLY A 198 16.11 -1.22 13.27
N SER A 199 16.54 -2.45 13.55
CA SER A 199 15.85 -3.42 14.40
C SER A 199 15.57 -2.99 15.85
N GLN A 200 16.22 -1.90 16.31
CA GLN A 200 16.13 -1.37 17.66
C GLN A 200 15.35 -0.05 17.75
N LYS A 201 14.62 0.35 16.69
CA LYS A 201 13.87 1.61 16.66
C LYS A 201 12.42 1.40 16.97
N SER A 202 11.81 2.38 17.64
CA SER A 202 10.39 2.32 18.00
C SER A 202 9.51 3.28 17.23
N TRP A 203 8.34 2.78 16.83
CA TRP A 203 7.22 3.59 16.38
C TRP A 203 6.70 4.56 17.46
N ALA A 204 7.03 4.35 18.73
CA ALA A 204 6.67 5.29 19.79
C ALA A 204 7.62 6.51 19.88
N ASN A 205 8.78 6.46 19.22
CA ASN A 205 9.76 7.54 19.21
C ASN A 205 9.20 8.78 18.47
N GLY A 206 9.37 9.97 19.06
CA GLY A 206 8.83 11.22 18.51
C GLY A 206 9.44 11.64 17.16
N GLU A 207 10.73 11.38 16.93
CA GLU A 207 11.40 11.66 15.64
C GLU A 207 10.87 10.74 14.54
N MET A 208 10.66 9.45 14.86
CA MET A 208 10.06 8.49 13.92
C MET A 208 8.62 8.87 13.58
N GLY A 209 7.84 9.28 14.60
CA GLY A 209 6.51 9.83 14.40
C GLY A 209 6.55 11.04 13.46
N ALA A 210 7.42 12.02 13.71
CA ALA A 210 7.55 13.20 12.86
C ALA A 210 7.92 12.86 11.40
N ALA A 211 8.82 11.90 11.19
CA ALA A 211 9.19 11.46 9.85
C ALA A 211 8.01 10.77 9.12
N MET A 212 7.26 9.90 9.80
CA MET A 212 6.04 9.27 9.25
C MET A 212 4.98 10.30 8.88
N ARG A 213 4.78 11.31 9.73
CA ARG A 213 3.86 12.42 9.48
C ARG A 213 4.28 13.24 8.25
N LEU A 214 5.56 13.61 8.14
CA LEU A 214 6.10 14.30 6.97
C LEU A 214 5.87 13.51 5.67
N LEU A 215 6.22 12.23 5.65
CA LEU A 215 6.05 11.42 4.45
C LEU A 215 4.57 11.23 4.09
N SER A 216 3.68 11.21 5.09
CA SER A 216 2.23 11.19 4.87
C SER A 216 1.76 12.47 4.17
N PHE A 217 2.17 13.66 4.64
CA PHE A 217 1.90 14.92 3.95
C PHE A 217 2.46 14.93 2.53
N HIS A 218 3.71 14.49 2.35
CA HIS A 218 4.36 14.49 1.04
C HIS A 218 3.68 13.54 0.06
N THR A 219 3.37 12.33 0.51
CA THR A 219 2.71 11.30 -0.29
C THR A 219 1.34 11.78 -0.78
N ALA A 220 0.50 12.33 0.10
CA ALA A 220 -0.79 12.87 -0.32
C ALA A 220 -0.63 14.04 -1.32
N GLN A 221 0.33 14.94 -1.10
CA GLN A 221 0.58 16.08 -2.00
C GLN A 221 1.03 15.62 -3.39
N ARG A 222 1.93 14.63 -3.45
CA ARG A 222 2.42 14.05 -4.70
C ARG A 222 1.29 13.34 -5.45
N LEU A 223 0.52 12.50 -4.76
CA LEU A 223 -0.45 11.59 -5.36
C LEU A 223 -1.80 12.20 -5.71
N ARG A 224 -2.24 13.27 -5.03
CA ARG A 224 -3.56 13.88 -5.31
C ARG A 224 -3.70 14.40 -6.75
N ARG A 225 -2.59 14.68 -7.46
CA ARG A 225 -2.62 15.02 -8.89
C ARG A 225 -3.10 13.86 -9.77
N PHE A 226 -3.03 12.63 -9.26
CA PHE A 226 -3.55 11.41 -9.86
C PHE A 226 -4.79 10.92 -9.11
N GLY A 227 -5.54 11.82 -8.47
CA GLY A 227 -6.53 11.44 -7.45
C GLY A 227 -7.49 10.34 -7.88
N LYS A 228 -7.99 10.41 -9.11
CA LYS A 228 -8.90 9.40 -9.68
C LYS A 228 -8.23 8.04 -9.94
N ASN A 229 -6.91 8.01 -10.12
CA ASN A 229 -6.16 6.77 -10.33
C ASN A 229 -5.99 6.00 -9.03
N ILE A 230 -5.94 6.66 -7.88
CA ILE A 230 -5.64 5.99 -6.61
C ILE A 230 -6.94 5.53 -5.95
N ILE A 231 -7.09 4.23 -5.77
CA ILE A 231 -8.26 3.63 -5.09
C ILE A 231 -8.13 3.75 -3.58
N SER A 232 -6.95 3.43 -3.06
CA SER A 232 -6.61 3.52 -1.64
C SER A 232 -5.10 3.67 -1.45
N ILE A 233 -4.72 4.14 -0.27
CA ILE A 233 -3.33 4.25 0.18
C ILE A 233 -3.17 3.55 1.53
N GLY A 234 -2.21 2.62 1.61
CA GLY A 234 -1.65 2.07 2.84
C GLY A 234 -0.34 2.76 3.19
N SER A 235 0.05 2.75 4.47
CA SER A 235 1.26 3.47 4.92
C SER A 235 2.46 2.56 5.13
N LEU A 236 2.29 1.44 5.84
CA LEU A 236 3.34 0.50 6.23
C LEU A 236 3.07 -0.89 5.63
N ASP A 237 4.14 -1.65 5.38
CA ASP A 237 4.15 -3.08 5.01
C ASP A 237 4.21 -3.96 6.26
N GLU A 238 3.17 -4.74 6.52
CA GLU A 238 3.15 -5.78 7.56
C GLU A 238 3.67 -5.28 8.93
N PRO A 239 3.24 -4.10 9.43
CA PRO A 239 3.98 -3.39 10.47
C PRO A 239 4.16 -4.20 11.75
N GLY A 240 5.39 -4.21 12.27
CA GLY A 240 5.78 -4.79 13.54
C GLY A 240 6.52 -3.80 14.44
N LEU A 241 6.52 -4.06 15.74
CA LEU A 241 7.22 -3.25 16.75
C LEU A 241 8.71 -3.56 16.89
N SER A 242 9.46 -2.61 17.46
CA SER A 242 10.86 -2.76 17.86
C SER A 242 11.12 -3.96 18.75
N TRP A 243 12.36 -4.44 18.70
CA TRP A 243 12.91 -5.25 19.78
C TRP A 243 13.33 -4.39 20.97
N GLY A 244 13.06 -4.89 22.18
CA GLY A 244 13.52 -4.32 23.45
C GLY A 244 14.64 -5.18 24.04
N LYS A 245 15.47 -4.60 24.92
CA LYS A 245 16.50 -5.37 25.64
C LYS A 245 15.84 -6.13 26.80
N THR A 246 16.11 -7.43 26.88
CA THR A 246 15.83 -8.27 28.05
C THR A 246 16.66 -7.82 29.25
N PRO A 247 16.38 -8.32 30.47
CA PRO A 247 17.22 -8.06 31.65
C PRO A 247 18.69 -8.46 31.47
N THR A 248 19.01 -9.38 30.57
CA THR A 248 20.39 -9.79 30.24
C THR A 248 21.04 -8.96 29.14
N GLY A 249 20.36 -7.92 28.64
CA GLY A 249 20.86 -7.00 27.62
C GLY A 249 20.61 -7.43 26.17
N ARG A 250 19.91 -8.54 25.92
CA ARG A 250 19.64 -9.07 24.57
C ARG A 250 18.42 -8.45 23.93
N ALA A 251 18.48 -8.10 22.65
CA ALA A 251 17.33 -7.55 21.92
C ALA A 251 16.36 -8.67 21.50
N THR A 252 15.08 -8.54 21.87
CA THR A 252 14.02 -9.47 21.46
C THR A 252 12.65 -8.81 21.42
N THR A 253 11.67 -9.41 20.74
CA THR A 253 10.30 -8.87 20.72
C THR A 253 9.56 -9.16 22.02
N GLY A 254 8.48 -8.41 22.28
CA GLY A 254 7.70 -8.53 23.52
C GLY A 254 8.33 -7.86 24.75
N PHE A 255 9.51 -7.26 24.60
CA PHE A 255 10.13 -6.41 25.61
C PHE A 255 10.06 -4.94 25.18
N PRO A 256 9.88 -3.99 26.12
CA PRO A 256 9.81 -2.59 25.78
C PRO A 256 11.17 -2.07 25.32
N ASN A 257 11.15 -1.17 24.34
CA ASN A 257 12.34 -0.40 23.98
C ASN A 257 12.46 0.81 24.92
N TRP A 258 13.67 1.22 25.31
CA TRP A 258 13.86 2.40 26.17
C TRP A 258 13.34 3.69 25.53
N ASP A 259 13.36 3.79 24.19
CA ASP A 259 12.74 4.90 23.45
C ASP A 259 11.21 4.98 23.66
N GLU A 260 10.59 3.88 24.11
CA GLU A 260 9.16 3.79 24.40
C GLU A 260 8.83 4.18 25.85
N GLN A 261 9.82 4.42 26.73
CA GLN A 261 9.54 4.73 28.13
C GLN A 261 8.54 5.88 28.32
N PRO A 262 8.69 7.05 27.64
CA PRO A 262 7.71 8.12 27.74
C PRO A 262 6.31 7.70 27.26
N TRP A 263 6.22 6.74 26.34
CA TRP A 263 4.95 6.24 25.82
C TRP A 263 4.17 5.46 26.86
N TYR A 264 4.83 4.52 27.54
CA TYR A 264 4.18 3.70 28.54
C TYR A 264 3.87 4.48 29.83
N THR A 265 4.80 5.31 30.31
CA THR A 265 4.59 6.11 31.54
C THR A 265 3.38 7.03 31.43
N ARG A 266 3.18 7.69 30.27
CA ARG A 266 2.00 8.55 30.03
C ARG A 266 0.67 7.79 30.01
N ARG A 267 0.69 6.47 29.80
CA ARG A 267 -0.48 5.58 29.84
C ARG A 267 -0.60 4.83 31.17
N GLY A 268 0.13 5.28 32.19
CA GLY A 268 0.06 4.77 33.54
C GLY A 268 0.60 3.35 33.70
N TRP A 269 1.49 2.89 32.80
CA TRP A 269 2.24 1.65 33.03
C TRP A 269 3.65 1.98 33.52
N GLN A 270 4.10 1.28 34.55
CA GLN A 270 5.42 1.47 35.12
C GLN A 270 6.46 0.77 34.25
N PHE A 271 7.35 1.55 33.63
CA PHE A 271 8.36 1.01 32.74
C PHE A 271 9.30 0.02 33.46
N THR A 272 9.48 -1.17 32.89
CA THR A 272 10.38 -2.21 33.39
C THR A 272 11.01 -2.98 32.24
N ASN A 273 12.24 -3.50 32.44
CA ASN A 273 12.90 -4.40 31.49
C ASN A 273 12.39 -5.84 31.57
N ASN A 274 11.50 -6.15 32.52
CA ASN A 274 10.87 -7.46 32.65
C ASN A 274 9.36 -7.31 32.83
N PRO A 275 8.61 -6.95 31.77
CA PRO A 275 7.16 -6.80 31.84
C PRO A 275 6.43 -8.09 32.25
N ALA A 276 6.99 -9.26 31.94
CA ALA A 276 6.35 -10.54 32.20
C ALA A 276 6.38 -10.97 33.67
N ALA A 277 7.23 -10.35 34.51
CA ALA A 277 7.26 -10.60 35.96
C ALA A 277 6.08 -9.99 36.74
N GLY A 278 5.29 -9.12 36.11
CA GLY A 278 4.08 -8.56 36.69
C GLY A 278 2.95 -9.59 36.83
N SER A 279 1.83 -9.17 37.41
CA SER A 279 0.60 -9.98 37.41
C SER A 279 0.07 -10.14 35.97
N GLY A 280 -0.79 -11.14 35.72
CA GLY A 280 -1.43 -11.29 34.40
C GLY A 280 -2.18 -10.03 33.94
N ALA A 281 -2.80 -9.30 34.87
CA ALA A 281 -3.45 -8.03 34.58
C ALA A 281 -2.46 -6.91 34.19
N ASP A 282 -1.29 -6.86 34.84
CA ASP A 282 -0.23 -5.90 34.47
C ASP A 282 0.37 -6.25 33.10
N TRP A 283 0.61 -7.53 32.83
CA TRP A 283 1.05 -8.03 31.52
C TRP A 283 0.06 -7.70 30.40
N GLN A 284 -1.23 -7.93 30.61
CA GLN A 284 -2.27 -7.54 29.66
C GLN A 284 -2.26 -6.03 29.43
N LYS A 285 -2.20 -5.22 30.49
CA LYS A 285 -2.12 -3.75 30.37
C LYS A 285 -0.92 -3.32 29.51
N TYR A 286 0.24 -3.92 29.73
CA TYR A 286 1.44 -3.72 28.92
C TYR A 286 1.19 -4.05 27.44
N MET A 287 0.66 -5.24 27.14
CA MET A 287 0.41 -5.71 25.78
C MET A 287 -0.62 -4.85 25.04
N VAL A 288 -1.67 -4.39 25.74
CA VAL A 288 -2.65 -3.44 25.17
C VAL A 288 -2.00 -2.12 24.78
N ILE A 289 -1.20 -1.53 25.68
CA ILE A 289 -0.49 -0.27 25.39
C ILE A 289 0.49 -0.44 24.24
N ARG A 290 1.16 -1.60 24.18
CA ARG A 290 2.13 -1.96 23.15
C ARG A 290 1.47 -2.03 21.77
N ARG A 291 0.37 -2.78 21.62
CA ARG A 291 -0.41 -2.87 20.37
C ARG A 291 -0.91 -1.51 19.89
N ASP A 292 -1.30 -0.64 20.81
CA ASP A 292 -1.85 0.68 20.49
C ASP A 292 -0.82 1.61 19.81
N ILE A 293 0.48 1.34 19.91
CA ILE A 293 1.54 2.11 19.21
C ILE A 293 1.30 2.11 17.69
N ILE A 294 1.12 0.94 17.06
CA ILE A 294 0.93 0.85 15.60
C ILE A 294 -0.39 1.51 15.20
N ARG A 295 -1.46 1.22 15.95
CA ARG A 295 -2.79 1.78 15.67
C ARG A 295 -2.77 3.31 15.68
N GLU A 296 -2.13 3.92 16.67
CA GLU A 296 -2.07 5.38 16.78
C GLU A 296 -1.21 6.01 15.69
N ARG A 297 -0.08 5.40 15.31
CA ARG A 297 0.74 5.90 14.19
C ARG A 297 0.04 5.81 12.85
N GLN A 298 -0.66 4.71 12.60
CA GLN A 298 -1.52 4.58 11.43
C GLN A 298 -2.66 5.62 11.43
N ALA A 299 -3.23 5.93 12.59
CA ALA A 299 -4.28 6.95 12.72
C ALA A 299 -3.76 8.37 12.45
N GLU A 300 -2.55 8.69 12.91
CA GLU A 300 -1.86 9.94 12.58
C GLU A 300 -1.56 10.04 11.08
N ALA A 301 -1.01 8.98 10.47
CA ALA A 301 -0.75 8.96 9.03
C ALA A 301 -2.03 9.15 8.21
N LYS A 302 -3.11 8.46 8.56
CA LYS A 302 -4.45 8.66 7.97
C LYS A 302 -4.89 10.12 8.07
N LYS A 303 -4.79 10.72 9.26
CA LYS A 303 -5.16 12.12 9.50
C LYS A 303 -4.34 13.07 8.64
N ASP A 304 -3.02 12.90 8.57
CA ASP A 304 -2.14 13.80 7.83
C ASP A 304 -2.35 13.66 6.31
N LEU A 305 -2.55 12.43 5.81
CA LEU A 305 -2.95 12.19 4.43
C LEU A 305 -4.28 12.90 4.10
N GLN A 306 -5.30 12.74 4.95
CA GLN A 306 -6.63 13.31 4.75
C GLN A 306 -6.68 14.83 4.98
N THR A 307 -5.70 15.40 5.67
CA THR A 307 -5.54 16.86 5.78
C THR A 307 -5.21 17.49 4.43
N VAL A 308 -4.42 16.80 3.60
CA VAL A 308 -4.09 17.23 2.23
C VAL A 308 -5.17 16.79 1.24
N TRP A 309 -5.70 15.58 1.41
CA TRP A 309 -6.64 14.94 0.50
C TRP A 309 -7.81 14.31 1.27
N PRO A 310 -8.85 15.11 1.63
CA PRO A 310 -9.94 14.66 2.50
C PRO A 310 -10.72 13.43 2.00
N GLY A 311 -10.84 13.28 0.68
CA GLY A 311 -11.55 12.15 0.06
C GLY A 311 -10.73 10.86 -0.11
N LEU A 312 -9.48 10.84 0.34
CA LEU A 312 -8.63 9.65 0.21
C LEU A 312 -9.10 8.50 1.10
N VAL A 313 -9.14 7.30 0.52
CA VAL A 313 -9.39 6.04 1.25
C VAL A 313 -8.07 5.51 1.83
N PHE A 314 -8.03 5.39 3.15
CA PHE A 314 -6.93 4.80 3.90
C PHE A 314 -7.16 3.31 4.14
N SER A 315 -6.19 2.50 3.73
CA SER A 315 -6.23 1.03 3.81
C SER A 315 -4.79 0.51 3.86
N THR A 316 -4.23 0.39 5.07
CA THR A 316 -2.92 -0.22 5.32
C THR A 316 -3.11 -1.71 5.51
N ASP A 317 -2.17 -2.52 5.02
CA ASP A 317 -2.19 -3.93 5.34
C ASP A 317 -1.87 -4.17 6.84
N LEU A 318 -2.38 -5.29 7.32
CA LEU A 318 -1.93 -5.93 8.55
C LEU A 318 -1.45 -7.33 8.19
N TYR A 319 -0.43 -7.80 8.89
CA TYR A 319 0.07 -9.16 8.76
C TYR A 319 0.01 -9.87 10.10
N ALA A 320 -0.12 -11.19 10.02
CA ALA A 320 0.01 -12.13 11.14
C ALA A 320 -0.64 -11.62 12.43
N PRO A 321 -1.99 -11.51 12.51
CA PRO A 321 -2.72 -11.00 13.68
C PRO A 321 -2.48 -11.78 14.97
N HIS A 322 -1.78 -12.92 14.89
CA HIS A 322 -1.35 -13.73 16.03
C HIS A 322 -0.01 -13.26 16.64
N ALA A 323 0.71 -12.35 15.97
CA ALA A 323 2.01 -11.82 16.36
C ALA A 323 1.86 -10.60 17.29
N ILE A 324 1.05 -10.74 18.34
CA ILE A 324 0.68 -9.62 19.21
C ILE A 324 1.86 -9.00 19.97
N MET A 325 2.96 -9.73 20.16
CA MET A 325 4.21 -9.16 20.69
C MET A 325 4.85 -8.13 19.75
N ASP A 326 4.61 -8.23 18.45
CA ASP A 326 4.97 -7.23 17.44
C ASP A 326 3.88 -6.17 17.27
N GLY A 327 2.88 -6.15 18.16
CA GLY A 327 1.83 -5.14 18.21
C GLY A 327 0.73 -5.32 17.17
N THR A 328 0.67 -6.47 16.50
CA THR A 328 -0.36 -6.81 15.51
C THR A 328 -1.54 -7.54 16.15
N ASP A 329 -2.74 -7.19 15.72
CA ASP A 329 -4.00 -7.68 16.26
C ASP A 329 -5.13 -7.27 15.28
N PRO A 330 -6.18 -8.08 15.06
CA PRO A 330 -7.24 -7.71 14.13
C PRO A 330 -7.91 -6.37 14.45
N LEU A 331 -7.87 -5.89 15.70
CA LEU A 331 -8.39 -4.58 16.08
C LEU A 331 -7.58 -3.41 15.50
N ASN A 332 -6.31 -3.61 15.13
CA ASN A 332 -5.53 -2.56 14.45
C ASN A 332 -6.19 -2.11 13.16
N GLN A 333 -6.97 -2.98 12.51
CA GLN A 333 -7.72 -2.68 11.30
C GLN A 333 -8.85 -1.64 11.50
N GLU A 334 -9.27 -1.31 12.73
CA GLU A 334 -10.24 -0.23 12.99
C GLU A 334 -9.75 1.13 12.46
N VAL A 335 -8.44 1.30 12.26
CA VAL A 335 -7.88 2.50 11.63
C VAL A 335 -8.23 2.60 10.15
N ASN A 336 -8.37 1.46 9.48
CA ASN A 336 -8.65 1.36 8.07
C ASN A 336 -10.10 1.74 7.79
N GLN A 337 -10.31 2.47 6.70
CA GLN A 337 -11.67 2.69 6.19
C GLN A 337 -12.17 1.45 5.46
N VAL A 338 -11.25 0.68 4.89
CA VAL A 338 -11.52 -0.65 4.34
C VAL A 338 -10.35 -1.55 4.74
N PRO A 339 -10.58 -2.66 5.45
CA PRO A 339 -9.50 -3.53 5.91
C PRO A 339 -8.67 -4.12 4.75
N ALA A 340 -7.36 -4.29 4.95
CA ALA A 340 -6.45 -4.92 3.99
C ALA A 340 -5.45 -5.83 4.71
N THR A 341 -4.97 -6.87 4.05
CA THR A 341 -4.14 -7.89 4.73
C THR A 341 -3.27 -8.70 3.76
N HIS A 342 -2.29 -9.42 4.31
CA HIS A 342 -1.56 -10.50 3.67
C HIS A 342 -2.16 -11.87 4.05
N VAL A 343 -2.56 -12.66 3.05
CA VAL A 343 -3.00 -14.05 3.26
C VAL A 343 -2.11 -14.99 2.47
N PHE A 344 -0.98 -15.35 3.07
CA PHE A 344 -0.08 -16.32 2.46
C PHE A 344 -0.65 -17.72 2.49
N LEU A 345 -0.59 -18.35 1.33
CA LEU A 345 -1.31 -19.57 1.03
C LEU A 345 -0.62 -20.82 1.60
N ASP A 346 0.62 -20.68 2.06
CA ASP A 346 1.43 -21.74 2.67
C ASP A 346 1.55 -21.61 4.21
N TYR A 347 1.02 -20.52 4.80
CA TYR A 347 1.08 -20.28 6.24
C TYR A 347 -0.26 -20.61 6.93
N GLY A 348 -0.57 -21.90 7.11
CA GLY A 348 -1.68 -22.33 7.97
C GLY A 348 -2.44 -23.58 7.54
N LEU A 349 -3.74 -23.61 7.87
CA LEU A 349 -4.68 -24.73 7.71
C LEU A 349 -5.06 -25.04 6.26
N ASP A 350 -4.11 -25.31 5.37
CA ASP A 350 -4.40 -25.60 3.95
C ASP A 350 -4.70 -24.34 3.08
N ARG A 351 -4.85 -24.50 1.76
CA ARG A 351 -5.14 -23.38 0.81
C ARG A 351 -6.53 -22.75 0.94
N LEU A 352 -7.55 -23.52 1.35
CA LEU A 352 -8.86 -23.00 1.76
C LEU A 352 -8.80 -22.32 3.13
N GLY A 353 -7.77 -22.56 3.93
CA GLY A 353 -7.44 -21.79 5.14
C GLY A 353 -7.31 -20.28 4.88
N ALA A 354 -7.15 -19.86 3.63
CA ALA A 354 -7.26 -18.46 3.21
C ALA A 354 -8.64 -17.85 3.53
N TYR A 355 -9.73 -18.63 3.43
CA TYR A 355 -11.09 -18.22 3.84
C TYR A 355 -11.12 -17.83 5.32
N SER A 356 -10.69 -18.75 6.20
CA SER A 356 -10.68 -18.52 7.65
C SER A 356 -9.71 -17.41 8.05
N SER A 357 -8.54 -17.33 7.40
CA SER A 357 -7.57 -16.27 7.65
C SER A 357 -8.17 -14.90 7.33
N LEU A 358 -8.87 -14.76 6.20
CA LEU A 358 -9.54 -13.51 5.84
C LEU A 358 -10.63 -13.13 6.85
N MET A 359 -11.39 -14.10 7.38
CA MET A 359 -12.39 -13.87 8.43
C MET A 359 -11.76 -13.38 9.75
N LEU A 360 -10.57 -13.90 10.11
CA LEU A 360 -9.83 -13.46 11.29
C LEU A 360 -9.37 -11.99 11.14
N GLU A 361 -8.88 -11.61 9.97
CA GLU A 361 -8.40 -10.24 9.71
C GLU A 361 -9.51 -9.18 9.85
N LYS A 362 -10.75 -9.54 9.51
CA LYS A 362 -11.92 -8.67 9.74
C LYS A 362 -12.68 -8.99 11.04
N ALA A 363 -12.07 -9.66 12.01
CA ALA A 363 -12.77 -9.99 13.26
C ALA A 363 -13.24 -8.77 14.08
N HIS A 364 -12.67 -7.58 13.82
CA HIS A 364 -13.11 -6.30 14.36
C HIS A 364 -14.40 -5.77 13.71
N ALA A 365 -14.71 -6.20 12.48
CA ALA A 365 -15.88 -5.82 11.69
C ALA A 365 -16.29 -6.97 10.74
N PRO A 366 -16.96 -8.04 11.21
CA PRO A 366 -17.17 -9.27 10.43
C PRO A 366 -17.93 -9.09 9.11
N SER A 367 -18.81 -8.10 9.06
CA SER A 367 -19.56 -7.73 7.84
C SER A 367 -18.75 -6.91 6.83
N ALA A 368 -17.57 -6.42 7.21
CA ALA A 368 -16.73 -5.63 6.32
C ALA A 368 -16.25 -6.47 5.13
N LYS A 369 -16.13 -5.81 3.99
CA LYS A 369 -15.40 -6.34 2.83
C LYS A 369 -13.92 -6.10 3.05
N ILE A 370 -13.09 -7.02 2.57
CA ILE A 370 -11.64 -6.79 2.54
C ILE A 370 -11.30 -6.06 1.25
N ALA A 371 -10.73 -4.86 1.41
CA ALA A 371 -10.32 -4.01 0.30
C ALA A 371 -9.32 -4.75 -0.57
N HIS A 372 -8.36 -5.44 0.04
CA HIS A 372 -7.21 -6.04 -0.60
C HIS A 372 -6.62 -7.19 0.21
N ALA A 373 -6.37 -8.31 -0.46
CA ALA A 373 -5.53 -9.38 0.06
C ALA A 373 -4.29 -9.57 -0.83
N MET A 374 -3.12 -9.72 -0.21
CA MET A 374 -1.87 -10.05 -0.88
C MET A 374 -1.55 -11.51 -0.65
N ASN A 375 -1.48 -12.30 -1.73
CA ASN A 375 -1.47 -13.75 -1.63
C ASN A 375 -0.38 -14.33 -2.53
N GLY A 376 0.36 -15.30 -2.03
CA GLY A 376 1.43 -15.92 -2.81
C GLY A 376 1.84 -17.27 -2.26
N GLN A 377 2.55 -18.03 -3.09
CA GLN A 377 3.36 -19.13 -2.59
C GLN A 377 4.69 -18.52 -2.12
N LEU A 378 4.95 -18.59 -0.82
CA LEU A 378 6.19 -18.07 -0.26
C LEU A 378 7.27 -19.15 -0.17
N PHE A 379 6.88 -20.41 0.04
CA PHE A 379 7.80 -21.50 0.34
C PHE A 379 7.44 -22.80 -0.43
N GLY A 380 8.42 -23.69 -0.54
CA GLY A 380 8.25 -25.03 -1.13
C GLY A 380 8.72 -25.17 -2.58
N GLU A 381 8.89 -26.42 -3.00
CA GLU A 381 9.19 -26.76 -4.40
C GLU A 381 8.03 -26.30 -5.31
N PRO A 382 8.29 -25.87 -6.56
CA PRO A 382 7.22 -25.57 -7.51
C PRO A 382 6.27 -26.75 -7.66
N VAL A 383 4.97 -26.50 -7.54
CA VAL A 383 3.94 -27.54 -7.72
C VAL A 383 3.66 -27.72 -9.23
N PRO A 384 3.69 -28.94 -9.77
CA PRO A 384 3.37 -29.16 -11.18
C PRO A 384 1.94 -28.75 -11.55
N GLN A 385 1.75 -28.27 -12.78
CA GLN A 385 0.42 -28.08 -13.35
C GLN A 385 -0.28 -29.44 -13.58
N PRO A 386 -1.63 -29.52 -13.45
CA PRO A 386 -2.57 -28.43 -13.16
C PRO A 386 -2.84 -28.20 -11.66
N GLN A 387 -2.15 -28.91 -10.76
CA GLN A 387 -2.43 -28.82 -9.31
C GLN A 387 -2.17 -27.42 -8.74
N GLN A 388 -1.15 -26.73 -9.26
CA GLN A 388 -0.91 -25.35 -8.89
C GLN A 388 -2.05 -24.41 -9.30
N LEU A 389 -2.55 -24.52 -10.53
CA LEU A 389 -3.72 -23.79 -10.99
C LEU A 389 -4.94 -24.03 -10.08
N TYR A 390 -5.18 -25.28 -9.69
CA TYR A 390 -6.28 -25.65 -8.79
C TYR A 390 -6.12 -25.03 -7.39
N ALA A 391 -4.91 -25.02 -6.84
CA ALA A 391 -4.64 -24.39 -5.56
C ALA A 391 -4.92 -22.87 -5.57
N TYR A 392 -4.52 -22.16 -6.62
CA TYR A 392 -4.79 -20.73 -6.75
C TYR A 392 -6.28 -20.44 -6.96
N ARG A 393 -6.97 -21.29 -7.75
CA ARG A 393 -8.43 -21.21 -7.90
C ARG A 393 -9.14 -21.42 -6.56
N LEU A 394 -8.74 -22.43 -5.80
CA LEU A 394 -9.35 -22.76 -4.53
C LEU A 394 -9.19 -21.63 -3.51
N ALA A 395 -7.97 -21.10 -3.40
CA ALA A 395 -7.67 -19.94 -2.56
C ALA A 395 -8.53 -18.73 -2.94
N LEU A 396 -8.61 -18.39 -4.23
CA LEU A 396 -9.43 -17.26 -4.68
C LEU A 396 -10.91 -17.48 -4.39
N ASN A 397 -11.43 -18.69 -4.57
CA ASN A 397 -12.82 -19.03 -4.23
C ASN A 397 -13.10 -18.85 -2.74
N GLY A 398 -12.21 -19.33 -1.87
CA GLY A 398 -12.32 -19.13 -0.42
C GLY A 398 -12.30 -17.65 -0.02
N LEU A 399 -11.41 -16.87 -0.62
CA LEU A 399 -11.33 -15.43 -0.36
C LEU A 399 -12.59 -14.68 -0.84
N LEU A 400 -13.10 -15.01 -2.03
CA LEU A 400 -14.35 -14.46 -2.54
C LEU A 400 -15.53 -14.78 -1.60
N ALA A 401 -15.59 -16.01 -1.07
CA ALA A 401 -16.58 -16.39 -0.07
C ALA A 401 -16.44 -15.57 1.22
N ALA A 402 -15.23 -15.28 1.68
CA ALA A 402 -15.01 -14.42 2.84
C ALA A 402 -15.24 -12.91 2.59
N GLY A 403 -15.61 -12.50 1.37
CA GLY A 403 -15.96 -11.12 1.03
C GLY A 403 -14.82 -10.26 0.49
N LEU A 404 -13.88 -10.86 -0.24
CA LEU A 404 -12.78 -10.18 -0.93
C LEU A 404 -13.27 -9.21 -2.02
N ALA A 405 -12.70 -8.00 -2.08
CA ALA A 405 -12.96 -7.00 -3.12
C ALA A 405 -11.75 -6.67 -4.03
N SER A 406 -10.53 -6.95 -3.58
CA SER A 406 -9.31 -6.91 -4.40
C SER A 406 -8.35 -8.01 -3.99
N ASN A 407 -7.61 -8.55 -4.95
CA ASN A 407 -6.52 -9.47 -4.68
C ASN A 407 -5.29 -9.17 -5.52
N TRP A 408 -4.11 -9.27 -4.91
CA TRP A 408 -2.83 -9.19 -5.56
C TRP A 408 -2.04 -10.49 -5.34
N TRP A 409 -1.69 -11.16 -6.44
CA TRP A 409 -0.83 -12.33 -6.36
C TRP A 409 0.64 -11.93 -6.25
N LEU A 410 1.20 -12.08 -5.04
CA LEU A 410 2.63 -12.05 -4.78
C LEU A 410 3.24 -13.41 -5.16
N ASN A 411 4.50 -13.44 -5.61
CA ASN A 411 5.28 -14.67 -5.81
C ASN A 411 4.49 -15.82 -6.45
N THR A 412 4.10 -15.64 -7.71
CA THR A 412 3.27 -16.61 -8.45
C THR A 412 4.03 -17.86 -8.90
N THR A 413 5.29 -18.00 -8.47
CA THR A 413 6.22 -19.10 -8.76
C THR A 413 6.19 -19.53 -10.24
N ALA A 414 5.67 -20.72 -10.55
CA ALA A 414 5.66 -21.30 -11.90
C ALA A 414 4.40 -20.97 -12.73
N MET A 415 3.46 -20.17 -12.21
CA MET A 415 2.25 -19.79 -12.93
C MET A 415 2.56 -18.89 -14.12
N THR A 416 2.13 -19.29 -15.31
CA THR A 416 2.21 -18.45 -16.51
C THR A 416 1.10 -17.39 -16.50
N PRO A 417 1.19 -16.34 -17.36
CA PRO A 417 0.08 -15.41 -17.51
C PRO A 417 -1.24 -16.09 -17.91
N ALA A 418 -1.20 -17.17 -18.70
CA ALA A 418 -2.40 -17.91 -19.08
C ALA A 418 -3.04 -18.63 -17.88
N ASP A 419 -2.22 -19.23 -17.01
CA ASP A 419 -2.70 -19.90 -15.80
C ASP A 419 -3.37 -18.90 -14.86
N LEU A 420 -2.75 -17.74 -14.64
CA LEU A 420 -3.32 -16.67 -13.81
C LEU A 420 -4.61 -16.10 -14.43
N ALA A 421 -4.69 -15.95 -15.76
CA ALA A 421 -5.91 -15.53 -16.42
C ALA A 421 -7.06 -16.54 -16.21
N ALA A 422 -6.75 -17.85 -16.20
CA ALA A 422 -7.72 -18.91 -15.93
C ALA A 422 -8.26 -18.90 -14.49
N VAL A 423 -7.55 -18.26 -13.55
CA VAL A 423 -8.01 -18.00 -12.18
C VAL A 423 -8.74 -16.65 -12.08
N ASN A 424 -8.16 -15.61 -12.68
CA ASN A 424 -8.61 -14.22 -12.52
C ASN A 424 -9.88 -13.90 -13.32
N HIS A 425 -10.03 -14.41 -14.55
CA HIS A 425 -11.18 -14.07 -15.41
C HIS A 425 -12.54 -14.51 -14.83
N PRO A 426 -12.69 -15.74 -14.31
CA PRO A 426 -13.93 -16.15 -13.64
C PRO A 426 -14.25 -15.24 -12.44
N ALA A 427 -13.24 -14.92 -11.63
CA ALA A 427 -13.42 -14.04 -10.47
C ALA A 427 -13.81 -12.62 -10.88
N LYS A 428 -13.23 -12.02 -11.93
CA LYS A 428 -13.69 -10.72 -12.46
C LYS A 428 -15.14 -10.73 -12.89
N ARG A 429 -15.63 -11.85 -13.43
CA ARG A 429 -17.01 -11.99 -13.90
C ARG A 429 -18.00 -11.97 -12.74
N ILE A 430 -17.70 -12.68 -11.65
CA ILE A 430 -18.65 -12.87 -10.55
C ILE A 430 -18.37 -12.02 -9.31
N GLY A 431 -17.16 -11.53 -9.14
CA GLY A 431 -16.75 -10.66 -8.04
C GLY A 431 -17.68 -9.46 -7.84
N PRO A 432 -18.14 -8.75 -8.91
CA PRO A 432 -19.13 -7.69 -8.77
C PRO A 432 -20.42 -8.12 -8.07
N LEU A 433 -20.89 -9.35 -8.29
CA LEU A 433 -22.07 -9.90 -7.60
C LEU A 433 -21.80 -10.07 -6.10
N LEU A 434 -20.66 -10.66 -5.75
CA LEU A 434 -20.30 -10.95 -4.36
C LEU A 434 -19.97 -9.68 -3.55
N ARG A 435 -19.55 -8.61 -4.21
CA ARG A 435 -19.36 -7.29 -3.58
C ARG A 435 -20.66 -6.69 -3.06
N GLU A 436 -21.80 -6.99 -3.69
CA GLU A 436 -23.13 -6.46 -3.35
C GLU A 436 -23.89 -7.32 -2.33
N THR A 437 -23.20 -8.22 -1.62
CA THR A 437 -23.80 -9.20 -0.70
C THR A 437 -23.19 -9.08 0.69
N SER A 438 -23.80 -9.65 1.72
CA SER A 438 -23.23 -9.67 3.08
C SER A 438 -23.35 -11.04 3.73
N PRO A 439 -22.36 -11.52 4.52
CA PRO A 439 -22.46 -12.80 5.22
C PRO A 439 -23.74 -12.93 6.05
N ASP A 440 -24.28 -14.16 6.13
CA ASP A 440 -25.52 -14.50 6.82
C ASP A 440 -25.28 -15.61 7.86
N HIS A 441 -24.58 -15.21 8.92
CA HIS A 441 -24.12 -16.10 9.97
C HIS A 441 -25.00 -16.02 11.21
N GLU A 442 -25.35 -17.18 11.75
CA GLU A 442 -25.96 -17.31 13.08
C GLU A 442 -24.91 -17.74 14.13
N VAL A 443 -23.70 -18.06 13.69
CA VAL A 443 -22.63 -18.64 14.48
C VAL A 443 -21.43 -17.71 14.44
N ALA A 444 -20.73 -17.61 15.56
CA ALA A 444 -19.46 -16.90 15.67
C ALA A 444 -18.42 -17.79 16.35
N VAL A 445 -17.14 -17.62 16.00
CA VAL A 445 -15.98 -18.18 16.71
C VAL A 445 -15.23 -17.04 17.40
N LEU A 446 -14.89 -17.20 18.66
CA LEU A 446 -14.19 -16.19 19.43
C LEU A 446 -12.68 -16.18 19.14
N TRP A 447 -12.14 -15.01 18.79
CA TRP A 447 -10.73 -14.68 18.90
C TRP A 447 -10.48 -13.99 20.24
N SER A 448 -9.93 -14.72 21.22
CA SER A 448 -9.62 -14.18 22.55
C SER A 448 -8.25 -13.52 22.57
N GLU A 449 -8.26 -12.19 22.64
CA GLU A 449 -7.06 -11.39 22.88
C GLU A 449 -6.44 -11.74 24.24
N THR A 450 -7.27 -11.97 25.26
CA THR A 450 -6.85 -12.36 26.61
C THR A 450 -6.07 -13.68 26.62
N GLU A 451 -6.61 -14.71 25.94
CA GLU A 451 -5.96 -16.01 25.83
C GLU A 451 -4.61 -15.90 25.13
N LEU A 452 -4.57 -15.18 24.00
CA LEU A 452 -3.34 -14.97 23.24
C LEU A 452 -2.26 -14.28 24.07
N MET A 453 -2.60 -13.19 24.77
CA MET A 453 -1.65 -12.46 25.60
C MET A 453 -1.12 -13.32 26.74
N LEU A 454 -1.99 -14.00 27.48
CA LEU A 454 -1.58 -14.74 28.68
C LEU A 454 -0.78 -16.00 28.36
N ARG A 455 -1.00 -16.64 27.20
CA ARG A 455 -0.14 -17.75 26.73
C ARG A 455 1.31 -17.32 26.48
N GLN A 456 1.55 -16.05 26.16
CA GLN A 456 2.88 -15.54 25.85
C GLN A 456 3.67 -15.16 27.12
N GLN A 457 2.98 -14.80 28.20
CA GLN A 457 3.62 -14.33 29.43
C GLN A 457 4.67 -15.31 30.00
N PRO A 458 4.39 -16.62 30.16
CA PRO A 458 5.37 -17.55 30.72
C PRO A 458 6.63 -17.68 29.88
N ILE A 459 6.50 -17.56 28.55
CA ILE A 459 7.62 -17.69 27.60
C ILE A 459 8.48 -16.44 27.64
N THR A 460 7.87 -15.26 27.69
CA THR A 460 8.58 -14.00 27.90
C THR A 460 9.29 -13.99 29.25
N LEU A 461 8.66 -14.53 30.31
CA LEU A 461 9.28 -14.66 31.63
C LEU A 461 10.48 -15.62 31.59
N GLN A 462 10.36 -16.76 30.90
CA GLN A 462 11.45 -17.70 30.69
C GLN A 462 12.63 -17.03 29.97
N GLU A 463 12.37 -16.28 28.90
CA GLU A 463 13.42 -15.54 28.19
C GLU A 463 14.07 -14.49 29.08
N ALA A 464 13.29 -13.78 29.90
CA ALA A 464 13.80 -12.79 30.83
C ALA A 464 14.73 -13.39 31.91
N SER A 465 14.57 -14.67 32.23
CA SER A 465 15.33 -15.40 33.26
C SER A 465 16.60 -16.10 32.78
N ARG A 466 16.89 -16.08 31.46
CA ARG A 466 18.10 -16.73 30.90
C ARG A 466 19.39 -16.06 31.40
N SER A 467 20.50 -16.79 31.39
CA SER A 467 21.81 -16.23 31.74
C SER A 467 22.48 -15.55 30.55
N PRO A 468 23.38 -14.56 30.77
CA PRO A 468 24.24 -14.01 29.71
C PRO A 468 25.14 -15.11 29.11
N GLY A 469 24.74 -15.65 27.96
CA GLY A 469 25.49 -16.69 27.23
C GLY A 469 24.61 -17.80 26.65
N ASP A 470 23.43 -18.03 27.23
CA ASP A 470 22.48 -19.07 26.77
C ASP A 470 22.03 -18.78 25.33
N MET A 471 21.68 -19.78 24.52
CA MET A 471 20.99 -19.47 23.25
C MET A 471 19.66 -18.75 23.55
N PRO A 472 19.20 -17.75 22.79
CA PRO A 472 17.90 -17.14 23.03
C PRO A 472 16.75 -18.12 22.73
N LEU A 473 15.60 -18.01 23.39
CA LEU A 473 14.35 -18.46 22.76
C LEU A 473 14.20 -17.64 21.49
N LYS A 474 13.99 -18.29 20.34
CA LYS A 474 13.89 -17.63 19.04
C LYS A 474 12.60 -16.80 18.92
N LEU A 475 12.38 -15.78 19.76
CA LEU A 475 11.25 -14.85 19.65
C LEU A 475 11.38 -13.91 18.42
N THR A 476 12.11 -14.31 17.38
CA THR A 476 12.37 -13.54 16.16
C THR A 476 11.55 -14.09 15.01
N VAL A 477 11.14 -13.21 14.09
CA VAL A 477 10.20 -13.50 12.98
C VAL A 477 10.69 -14.57 11.98
N SER A 478 11.96 -14.97 12.02
CA SER A 478 12.49 -16.12 11.27
C SER A 478 13.91 -16.41 11.76
N PRO A 479 14.43 -17.66 11.70
CA PRO A 479 15.86 -17.83 11.59
C PRO A 479 16.33 -17.17 10.29
N LEU A 480 17.34 -16.32 10.36
CA LEU A 480 18.20 -16.06 9.20
C LEU A 480 18.71 -17.43 8.72
N ALA A 481 18.66 -17.67 7.40
CA ALA A 481 18.80 -18.99 6.77
C ALA A 481 20.11 -19.76 7.09
N ASP A 482 21.04 -19.15 7.83
CA ASP A 482 22.41 -19.64 8.01
C ASP A 482 22.67 -20.33 9.37
N GLN A 483 21.66 -20.48 10.24
CA GLN A 483 21.83 -21.15 11.54
C GLN A 483 21.36 -22.62 11.48
N PRO A 484 22.26 -23.61 11.67
CA PRO A 484 21.86 -25.02 11.69
C PRO A 484 20.86 -25.27 12.82
N GLN A 485 19.74 -25.92 12.49
CA GLN A 485 18.74 -26.32 13.46
C GLN A 485 19.38 -27.29 14.48
N VAL A 486 19.26 -26.98 15.77
CA VAL A 486 19.65 -27.91 16.84
C VAL A 486 18.67 -29.09 16.82
N LYS A 487 19.20 -30.30 16.65
CA LYS A 487 18.42 -31.53 16.57
C LYS A 487 17.85 -31.86 17.96
N GLY A 488 16.52 -31.85 18.13
CA GLY A 488 15.84 -32.43 19.30
C GLY A 488 15.05 -31.48 20.21
N GLU A 489 15.15 -30.15 20.05
CA GLU A 489 14.29 -29.20 20.76
C GLU A 489 13.19 -28.67 19.83
N ILE A 490 11.92 -28.79 20.23
CA ILE A 490 10.84 -28.05 19.58
C ILE A 490 11.11 -26.57 19.84
N ASN A 491 11.48 -25.83 18.79
CA ASN A 491 11.70 -24.38 18.83
C ASN A 491 10.38 -23.68 19.16
N LEU A 492 10.03 -23.58 20.44
CA LEU A 492 8.88 -22.83 20.91
C LEU A 492 9.27 -21.36 21.02
N ASP A 493 8.77 -20.54 20.10
CA ASP A 493 8.77 -19.10 20.23
C ASP A 493 7.33 -18.58 20.37
N ALA A 494 7.15 -17.32 20.80
CA ALA A 494 5.80 -16.81 21.02
C ALA A 494 5.03 -16.49 19.73
N TYR A 495 5.68 -16.51 18.56
CA TYR A 495 4.99 -16.63 17.27
C TYR A 495 4.32 -17.99 17.16
N SER A 496 5.03 -19.07 17.48
CA SER A 496 4.53 -20.45 17.46
C SER A 496 3.37 -20.66 18.44
N VAL A 497 3.37 -19.97 19.57
CA VAL A 497 2.29 -20.05 20.59
C VAL A 497 1.05 -19.31 20.14
N GLY A 498 1.20 -18.08 19.62
CA GLY A 498 0.09 -17.37 19.01
C GLY A 498 -0.43 -18.10 17.77
N HIS A 499 0.47 -18.72 17.01
CA HIS A 499 0.16 -19.53 15.85
C HIS A 499 -0.67 -20.76 16.24
N ASP A 500 -0.29 -21.49 17.30
CA ASP A 500 -1.07 -22.64 17.78
C ASP A 500 -2.50 -22.27 18.14
N TYR A 501 -2.68 -21.18 18.90
CA TYR A 501 -4.02 -20.67 19.23
C TYR A 501 -4.80 -20.23 17.97
N LYS A 502 -4.14 -19.52 17.05
CA LYS A 502 -4.70 -19.19 15.74
C LYS A 502 -5.15 -20.45 14.98
N GLN A 503 -4.34 -21.50 14.93
CA GLN A 503 -4.71 -22.74 14.25
C GLN A 503 -5.98 -23.37 14.86
N ALA A 504 -6.13 -23.37 16.18
CA ALA A 504 -7.33 -23.87 16.85
C ALA A 504 -8.58 -23.08 16.42
N VAL A 505 -8.52 -21.75 16.46
CA VAL A 505 -9.62 -20.85 16.06
C VAL A 505 -9.98 -21.04 14.58
N LEU A 506 -8.99 -21.03 13.70
CA LEU A 506 -9.21 -21.20 12.27
C LEU A 506 -9.76 -22.61 11.95
N THR A 507 -9.38 -23.65 12.71
CA THR A 507 -9.83 -25.03 12.51
C THR A 507 -11.30 -25.16 12.88
N ALA A 508 -11.69 -24.57 14.01
CA ALA A 508 -13.07 -24.51 14.43
C ALA A 508 -13.95 -23.80 13.40
N HIS A 509 -13.53 -22.61 12.97
CA HIS A 509 -14.24 -21.83 11.95
C HIS A 509 -14.42 -22.61 10.64
N TYR A 510 -13.34 -23.22 10.16
CA TYR A 510 -13.36 -23.98 8.91
C TYR A 510 -14.21 -25.25 9.01
N ALA A 511 -14.10 -26.00 10.12
CA ALA A 511 -14.89 -27.19 10.36
C ALA A 511 -16.39 -26.89 10.49
N LEU A 512 -16.76 -25.74 11.08
CA LEU A 512 -18.15 -25.27 11.15
C LEU A 512 -18.72 -24.99 9.76
N ALA A 513 -17.97 -24.29 8.90
CA ALA A 513 -18.37 -24.04 7.52
C ALA A 513 -18.57 -25.37 6.74
N ARG A 514 -17.69 -26.36 6.93
CA ARG A 514 -17.85 -27.71 6.35
C ARG A 514 -19.00 -28.52 6.97
N ALA A 515 -19.32 -28.28 8.24
CA ALA A 515 -20.46 -28.89 8.92
C ALA A 515 -21.82 -28.29 8.49
N GLY A 516 -21.81 -27.24 7.65
CA GLY A 516 -23.02 -26.55 7.18
C GLY A 516 -23.37 -25.29 7.98
N TYR A 517 -22.52 -24.86 8.90
CA TYR A 517 -22.75 -23.73 9.81
C TYR A 517 -21.67 -22.65 9.59
N PRO A 518 -21.71 -21.91 8.46
CA PRO A 518 -20.77 -20.81 8.24
C PRO A 518 -20.86 -19.80 9.39
N ALA A 519 -19.71 -19.28 9.79
CA ALA A 519 -19.54 -18.52 11.01
C ALA A 519 -18.71 -17.26 10.77
N ASP A 520 -18.91 -16.24 11.60
CA ASP A 520 -17.97 -15.13 11.71
C ASP A 520 -16.86 -15.45 12.71
N ILE A 521 -15.73 -14.75 12.62
CA ILE A 521 -14.75 -14.68 13.72
C ILE A 521 -14.96 -13.35 14.44
N LEU A 522 -15.09 -13.36 15.76
CA LEU A 522 -15.32 -12.17 16.58
C LEU A 522 -14.12 -11.86 17.46
N HIS A 523 -13.67 -10.61 17.42
CA HIS A 523 -12.70 -10.13 18.38
C HIS A 523 -13.33 -9.95 19.77
N GLU A 524 -12.66 -10.43 20.82
CA GLU A 524 -13.12 -10.39 22.23
C GLU A 524 -13.70 -9.03 22.67
N ARG A 525 -13.02 -7.93 22.35
CA ARG A 525 -13.46 -6.56 22.70
C ARG A 525 -14.79 -6.11 22.11
N LEU A 526 -15.35 -6.84 21.15
CA LEU A 526 -16.67 -6.53 20.60
C LEU A 526 -17.81 -7.08 21.49
N LEU A 527 -17.53 -8.08 22.33
CA LEU A 527 -18.53 -8.72 23.17
C LEU A 527 -19.21 -7.71 24.12
N PRO A 528 -18.46 -6.90 24.91
CA PRO A 528 -19.05 -5.85 25.74
C PRO A 528 -19.78 -4.76 24.95
N ARG A 529 -19.47 -4.59 23.65
CA ARG A 529 -20.13 -3.63 22.75
C ARG A 529 -21.47 -4.17 22.21
N GLY A 530 -21.90 -5.36 22.65
CA GLY A 530 -23.20 -5.94 22.33
C GLY A 530 -23.27 -6.64 20.97
N ILE A 531 -22.12 -7.02 20.38
CA ILE A 531 -22.08 -7.69 19.07
C ILE A 531 -22.83 -9.04 19.07
N LEU A 532 -22.88 -9.72 20.21
CA LEU A 532 -23.48 -11.06 20.34
C LEU A 532 -24.99 -11.10 20.07
N ARG A 533 -25.69 -9.95 20.09
CA ARG A 533 -27.13 -9.88 19.75
C ARG A 533 -27.45 -10.31 18.32
N HIS A 534 -26.44 -10.36 17.46
CA HIS A 534 -26.56 -10.77 16.05
C HIS A 534 -26.37 -12.27 15.84
N TYR A 535 -25.99 -13.02 16.89
CA TYR A 535 -25.67 -14.43 16.81
C TYR A 535 -26.56 -15.26 17.72
N ARG A 536 -26.70 -16.54 17.39
CA ARG A 536 -27.40 -17.55 18.21
C ARG A 536 -26.42 -18.47 18.93
N THR A 537 -25.23 -18.65 18.36
CA THR A 537 -24.20 -19.52 18.92
C THR A 537 -22.84 -18.84 18.89
N LEU A 538 -22.13 -18.91 20.00
CA LEU A 538 -20.72 -18.53 20.12
C LEU A 538 -19.89 -19.80 20.36
N VAL A 539 -18.86 -20.00 19.56
CA VAL A 539 -17.90 -21.10 19.70
C VAL A 539 -16.62 -20.55 20.32
N VAL A 540 -16.20 -21.13 21.43
CA VAL A 540 -15.00 -20.75 22.19
C VAL A 540 -14.07 -21.95 22.25
N VAL A 541 -12.90 -21.86 21.64
CA VAL A 541 -11.94 -22.98 21.56
C VAL A 541 -10.62 -22.63 22.22
N GLY A 542 -10.01 -23.59 22.91
CA GLY A 542 -8.69 -23.43 23.51
C GLY A 542 -8.59 -22.36 24.61
N GLN A 543 -9.69 -21.90 25.19
CA GLN A 543 -9.64 -20.90 26.26
C GLN A 543 -9.17 -21.53 27.58
N THR A 544 -8.02 -21.10 28.10
CA THR A 544 -7.51 -21.60 29.39
C THR A 544 -7.52 -20.55 30.49
N HIS A 545 -7.57 -19.28 30.12
CA HIS A 545 -7.57 -18.16 31.07
C HIS A 545 -8.96 -17.54 31.22
N SER A 546 -9.23 -16.95 32.39
CA SER A 546 -10.48 -16.22 32.65
C SER A 546 -10.57 -14.96 31.80
N PHE A 547 -11.78 -14.59 31.37
CA PHE A 547 -11.99 -13.36 30.62
C PHE A 547 -11.96 -12.13 31.52
N PRO A 548 -11.77 -10.93 30.94
CA PRO A 548 -12.03 -9.68 31.64
C PRO A 548 -13.48 -9.59 32.14
N PRO A 549 -13.76 -8.91 33.28
CA PRO A 549 -15.09 -8.90 33.91
C PRO A 549 -16.23 -8.42 33.02
N ASP A 550 -15.97 -7.47 32.12
CA ASP A 550 -16.95 -6.94 31.16
C ASP A 550 -17.26 -7.92 30.02
N VAL A 551 -16.27 -8.69 29.58
CA VAL A 551 -16.44 -9.79 28.62
C VAL A 551 -17.24 -10.93 29.25
N ASP A 552 -16.91 -11.34 30.48
CA ASP A 552 -17.66 -12.33 31.24
C ASP A 552 -19.13 -11.91 31.41
N LYS A 553 -19.36 -10.65 31.78
CA LYS A 553 -20.72 -10.09 31.90
C LYS A 553 -21.47 -10.14 30.56
N ALA A 554 -20.82 -9.84 29.44
CA ALA A 554 -21.42 -9.92 28.12
C ALA A 554 -21.78 -11.36 27.73
N LEU A 555 -20.92 -12.33 28.06
CA LEU A 555 -21.18 -13.76 27.83
C LEU A 555 -22.36 -14.27 28.67
N GLN A 556 -22.42 -13.91 29.95
CA GLN A 556 -23.54 -14.25 30.83
C GLN A 556 -24.86 -13.66 30.32
N ALA A 557 -24.84 -12.41 29.86
CA ALA A 557 -26.02 -11.76 29.27
C ALA A 557 -26.47 -12.49 27.99
N PHE A 558 -25.53 -12.92 27.13
CA PHE A 558 -25.83 -13.69 25.93
C PHE A 558 -26.48 -15.04 26.25
N VAL A 559 -25.93 -15.81 27.19
CA VAL A 559 -26.51 -17.09 27.63
C VAL A 559 -27.89 -16.89 28.27
N SER A 560 -28.05 -15.85 29.09
CA SER A 560 -29.32 -15.49 29.71
C SER A 560 -30.40 -15.12 28.69
N ALA A 561 -30.00 -14.51 27.57
CA ALA A 561 -30.87 -14.20 26.44
C ALA A 561 -31.19 -15.41 25.54
N GLY A 562 -30.74 -16.62 25.91
CA GLY A 562 -30.98 -17.86 25.16
C GLY A 562 -29.88 -18.23 24.15
N GLY A 563 -28.81 -17.44 24.08
CA GLY A 563 -27.61 -17.77 23.32
C GLY A 563 -26.96 -19.07 23.79
N LYS A 564 -26.28 -19.76 22.87
CA LYS A 564 -25.58 -21.02 23.15
C LYS A 564 -24.08 -20.85 23.03
N VAL A 565 -23.34 -21.44 23.97
CA VAL A 565 -21.88 -21.50 23.92
C VAL A 565 -21.47 -22.93 23.59
N VAL A 566 -20.65 -23.10 22.55
CA VAL A 566 -20.03 -24.38 22.18
C VAL A 566 -18.54 -24.29 22.47
N VAL A 567 -17.97 -25.34 23.05
CA VAL A 567 -16.55 -25.40 23.40
C VAL A 567 -15.92 -26.68 22.86
N ASP A 568 -14.61 -26.67 22.60
CA ASP A 568 -13.86 -27.89 22.31
C ASP A 568 -13.35 -28.54 23.61
N ARG A 569 -12.74 -29.74 23.51
CA ARG A 569 -12.23 -30.48 24.67
C ARG A 569 -10.96 -29.89 25.28
N SER A 570 -10.27 -28.97 24.59
CA SER A 570 -9.06 -28.34 25.13
C SER A 570 -9.33 -27.19 26.09
N ILE A 571 -10.56 -26.69 26.17
CA ILE A 571 -10.91 -25.61 27.09
C ILE A 571 -10.70 -26.05 28.55
N THR A 572 -10.06 -25.20 29.36
CA THR A 572 -9.97 -25.42 30.81
C THR A 572 -10.83 -24.44 31.60
N LEU A 573 -11.23 -23.33 30.97
CA LEU A 573 -12.19 -22.39 31.54
C LEU A 573 -13.58 -23.02 31.61
N LYS A 574 -14.19 -23.00 32.79
CA LYS A 574 -15.57 -23.45 32.99
C LYS A 574 -16.54 -22.36 32.53
N LEU A 575 -17.29 -22.64 31.46
CA LEU A 575 -18.35 -21.77 30.96
C LEU A 575 -19.72 -22.39 31.27
N ASP A 576 -20.61 -21.58 31.84
CA ASP A 576 -21.94 -22.04 32.24
C ASP A 576 -22.75 -22.56 31.04
N ARG A 577 -23.37 -23.73 31.21
CA ARG A 577 -24.24 -24.39 30.21
C ARG A 577 -23.59 -24.58 28.82
N ALA A 578 -22.26 -24.64 28.75
CA ALA A 578 -21.55 -24.86 27.49
C ALA A 578 -21.79 -26.28 26.94
N ILE A 579 -21.92 -26.37 25.61
CA ILE A 579 -22.03 -27.64 24.88
C ILE A 579 -20.63 -28.03 24.39
N THR A 580 -20.15 -29.21 24.78
CA THR A 580 -18.82 -29.68 24.35
C THR A 580 -18.88 -30.39 23.00
N ALA A 581 -18.22 -29.82 21.99
CA ALA A 581 -17.86 -30.54 20.77
C ALA A 581 -16.77 -31.56 21.11
N GLN A 582 -16.98 -32.83 20.75
CA GLN A 582 -16.07 -33.94 21.06
C GLN A 582 -14.81 -33.96 20.17
N THR A 583 -14.16 -32.81 20.04
CA THR A 583 -12.88 -32.61 19.32
C THR A 583 -11.90 -31.89 20.24
N ASN A 584 -10.61 -32.15 20.08
CA ASN A 584 -9.54 -31.48 20.82
C ASN A 584 -8.68 -30.70 19.83
N LEU A 585 -8.67 -29.37 19.96
CA LEU A 585 -7.97 -28.48 19.02
C LEU A 585 -6.65 -27.90 19.59
N ALA A 586 -6.15 -28.43 20.72
CA ALA A 586 -4.86 -28.01 21.25
C ALA A 586 -3.67 -28.58 20.45
N GLY A 587 -2.57 -27.82 20.37
CA GLY A 587 -1.29 -28.29 19.84
C GLY A 587 -1.23 -28.48 18.33
N LEU A 588 -2.23 -28.00 17.59
CA LEU A 588 -2.29 -28.12 16.13
C LEU A 588 -1.14 -27.37 15.43
N GLY A 589 -0.70 -26.23 15.96
CA GLY A 589 0.43 -25.49 15.39
C GLY A 589 1.75 -26.25 15.47
N TYR A 590 1.99 -26.97 16.57
CA TYR A 590 3.22 -27.72 16.77
C TYR A 590 3.30 -29.00 15.93
N ARG A 591 2.14 -29.61 15.65
CA ARG A 591 2.04 -30.79 14.77
C ARG A 591 2.72 -30.53 13.42
N TRP A 592 2.54 -29.36 12.83
CA TRP A 592 3.13 -29.00 11.54
C TRP A 592 4.64 -28.83 11.62
N LEU A 593 5.13 -28.10 12.63
CA LEU A 593 6.56 -27.78 12.78
C LEU A 593 7.41 -29.04 12.96
N ALA A 594 6.95 -29.99 13.79
CA ALA A 594 7.67 -31.24 14.02
C ALA A 594 7.77 -32.10 12.75
N LEU A 595 6.75 -32.07 11.90
CA LEU A 595 6.65 -32.93 10.73
C LEU A 595 7.36 -32.36 9.49
N LEU A 596 7.37 -31.04 9.32
CA LEU A 596 8.17 -30.39 8.26
C LEU A 596 9.68 -30.57 8.48
N GLY A 597 10.12 -30.80 9.71
CA GLY A 597 11.53 -31.04 10.06
C GLY A 597 11.98 -32.51 9.98
N SER A 598 11.06 -33.48 9.94
CA SER A 598 11.41 -34.90 9.90
C SER A 598 11.82 -35.32 8.49
N LYS A 599 13.06 -35.81 8.34
CA LYS A 599 13.59 -36.41 7.10
C LYS A 599 13.59 -37.94 7.13
N GLU A 600 12.96 -38.55 8.12
CA GLU A 600 12.92 -40.00 8.27
C GLU A 600 11.80 -40.59 7.39
N GLY A 601 12.11 -41.68 6.67
CA GLY A 601 11.19 -42.34 5.74
C GLY A 601 11.63 -42.27 4.27
N ASN A 602 10.92 -43.00 3.41
CA ASN A 602 11.11 -42.90 1.96
C ASN A 602 10.48 -41.61 1.40
N PRO A 603 10.89 -41.13 0.20
CA PRO A 603 10.37 -39.90 -0.39
C PRO A 603 8.83 -39.77 -0.39
N ARG A 604 8.11 -40.87 -0.62
CA ARG A 604 6.64 -40.89 -0.57
C ARG A 604 6.11 -40.62 0.84
N GLN A 605 6.65 -41.29 1.86
CA GLN A 605 6.25 -41.12 3.26
C GLN A 605 6.60 -39.72 3.77
N THR A 606 7.82 -39.23 3.51
CA THR A 606 8.25 -37.91 3.98
C THR A 606 7.43 -36.79 3.34
N SER A 607 7.09 -36.90 2.04
CA SER A 607 6.26 -35.91 1.36
C SER A 607 4.79 -35.93 1.77
N TYR A 608 4.24 -37.04 2.28
CA TYR A 608 2.84 -37.10 2.75
C TYR A 608 2.54 -36.03 3.81
N PHE A 609 3.44 -35.85 4.78
CA PHE A 609 3.29 -34.86 5.84
C PHE A 609 3.42 -33.42 5.36
N GLN A 610 3.90 -33.23 4.14
CA GLN A 610 3.94 -31.93 3.47
C GLN A 610 2.69 -31.68 2.64
N THR A 611 1.82 -32.68 2.42
CA THR A 611 0.62 -32.49 1.58
C THR A 611 -0.45 -31.66 2.28
N ASN A 612 -1.20 -30.89 1.49
CA ASN A 612 -2.42 -30.20 1.92
C ASN A 612 -3.44 -31.19 2.49
N HIS A 613 -3.48 -32.42 1.97
CA HIS A 613 -4.38 -33.47 2.45
C HIS A 613 -4.12 -33.75 3.92
N PHE A 614 -2.85 -33.91 4.31
CA PHE A 614 -2.48 -34.09 5.71
C PHE A 614 -2.73 -32.81 6.54
N MET A 615 -2.46 -31.63 5.98
CA MET A 615 -2.69 -30.33 6.65
C MET A 615 -4.15 -30.10 7.05
N ASP A 616 -5.09 -30.55 6.23
CA ASP A 616 -6.53 -30.40 6.43
C ASP A 616 -7.16 -31.52 7.30
N GLU A 617 -6.40 -32.54 7.70
CA GLU A 617 -6.93 -33.66 8.51
C GLU A 617 -7.61 -33.21 9.82
N PRO A 618 -7.04 -32.29 10.64
CA PRO A 618 -7.70 -31.84 11.87
C PRO A 618 -9.07 -31.21 11.62
N VAL A 619 -9.23 -30.50 10.51
CA VAL A 619 -10.50 -29.89 10.11
C VAL A 619 -11.52 -30.98 9.82
N ARG A 620 -11.18 -31.97 8.96
CA ARG A 620 -12.06 -33.09 8.63
C ARG A 620 -12.50 -33.88 9.87
N GLN A 621 -11.57 -34.13 10.79
CA GLN A 621 -11.86 -34.80 12.06
C GLN A 621 -12.79 -33.99 12.97
N ALA A 622 -12.74 -32.66 12.90
CA ALA A 622 -13.58 -31.77 13.71
C ALA A 622 -15.00 -31.55 13.15
N VAL A 623 -15.25 -31.80 11.85
CA VAL A 623 -16.56 -31.56 11.21
C VAL A 623 -17.71 -32.29 11.93
N LEU A 624 -17.57 -33.61 12.14
CA LEU A 624 -18.65 -34.40 12.76
C LEU A 624 -18.91 -34.00 14.23
N PRO A 625 -17.87 -33.87 15.10
CA PRO A 625 -18.06 -33.35 16.46
C PRO A 625 -18.75 -31.99 16.52
N PHE A 626 -18.37 -31.04 15.65
CA PHE A 626 -19.05 -29.75 15.60
C PHE A 626 -20.48 -29.89 15.11
N LYS A 627 -20.74 -30.69 14.08
CA LYS A 627 -22.11 -30.93 13.59
C LYS A 627 -23.03 -31.48 14.69
N GLN A 628 -22.53 -32.40 15.53
CA GLN A 628 -23.26 -32.96 16.66
C GLN A 628 -23.50 -31.94 17.78
N ALA A 629 -22.52 -31.09 18.08
CA ALA A 629 -22.67 -30.01 19.06
C ALA A 629 -23.66 -28.94 18.57
N MET A 630 -23.55 -28.54 17.29
CA MET A 630 -24.42 -27.52 16.68
C MET A 630 -25.88 -27.97 16.60
N ALA A 631 -26.15 -29.27 16.46
CA ALA A 631 -27.51 -29.83 16.52
C ALA A 631 -28.20 -29.62 17.88
N GLN A 632 -27.44 -29.31 18.95
CA GLN A 632 -27.96 -28.98 20.28
C GLN A 632 -28.19 -27.47 20.47
N THR A 633 -27.95 -26.67 19.42
CA THR A 633 -28.14 -25.21 19.42
C THR A 633 -29.39 -24.80 18.63
N THR A 634 -29.73 -23.52 18.65
CA THR A 634 -30.83 -22.94 17.85
C THR A 634 -30.39 -22.48 16.47
N SER A 635 -29.10 -22.57 16.15
CA SER A 635 -28.54 -22.22 14.84
C SER A 635 -28.94 -23.27 13.80
N GLN A 636 -29.25 -22.82 12.59
CA GLN A 636 -29.67 -23.71 11.50
C GLN A 636 -28.56 -23.93 10.47
N PRO A 637 -28.31 -25.18 10.03
CA PRO A 637 -27.35 -25.42 8.97
C PRO A 637 -27.86 -24.81 7.67
N ARG A 638 -26.96 -24.19 6.89
CA ARG A 638 -27.24 -23.63 5.56
C ARG A 638 -27.20 -24.72 4.48
N LEU A 639 -26.45 -25.80 4.72
CA LEU A 639 -26.35 -26.95 3.82
C LEU A 639 -26.28 -28.24 4.65
N LEU A 640 -27.03 -29.25 4.23
CA LEU A 640 -26.93 -30.61 4.78
C LEU A 640 -26.14 -31.48 3.82
N SER A 641 -25.03 -32.04 4.28
CA SER A 641 -24.25 -33.05 3.56
C SER A 641 -23.62 -34.03 4.55
N SER A 642 -23.33 -35.24 4.09
CA SER A 642 -22.45 -36.18 4.78
C SER A 642 -20.97 -35.90 4.53
N SER A 643 -20.65 -35.02 3.57
CA SER A 643 -19.29 -34.67 3.20
C SER A 643 -18.56 -33.91 4.30
N THR A 644 -17.28 -34.23 4.46
CA THR A 644 -16.30 -33.45 5.24
C THR A 644 -15.46 -32.53 4.37
N GLU A 645 -15.68 -32.52 3.05
CA GLU A 645 -14.83 -31.90 2.03
C GLU A 645 -15.41 -30.62 1.42
N LEU A 646 -16.73 -30.41 1.60
CA LEU A 646 -17.42 -29.24 1.05
C LEU A 646 -17.41 -28.11 2.07
N LEU A 647 -16.88 -26.95 1.69
CA LEU A 647 -17.11 -25.71 2.43
C LEU A 647 -18.39 -25.07 1.90
N VAL A 648 -19.26 -24.58 2.80
CA VAL A 648 -20.40 -23.75 2.43
C VAL A 648 -20.31 -22.36 3.05
N GLU A 649 -20.73 -21.37 2.28
CA GLU A 649 -20.96 -20.00 2.71
C GLU A 649 -22.36 -19.55 2.22
N ARG A 650 -23.03 -18.68 2.99
CA ARG A 650 -24.32 -18.07 2.61
C ARG A 650 -24.28 -16.58 2.85
N HIS A 651 -24.61 -15.80 1.83
CA HIS A 651 -24.76 -14.36 1.94
C HIS A 651 -26.21 -13.91 1.73
N THR A 652 -26.61 -12.87 2.46
CA THR A 652 -27.78 -12.05 2.17
C THR A 652 -27.54 -11.20 0.92
N ALA A 653 -28.58 -11.03 0.10
CA ALA A 653 -28.48 -10.38 -1.20
C ALA A 653 -29.81 -9.67 -1.54
N GLY A 654 -30.05 -8.50 -0.92
CA GLY A 654 -31.33 -7.80 -1.05
C GLY A 654 -32.46 -8.61 -0.41
N THR A 655 -33.43 -9.05 -1.23
CA THR A 655 -34.56 -9.91 -0.79
C THR A 655 -34.30 -11.41 -0.93
N GLY A 656 -33.12 -11.79 -1.43
CA GLY A 656 -32.72 -13.19 -1.63
C GLY A 656 -31.42 -13.55 -0.92
N PHE A 657 -30.86 -14.71 -1.29
CA PHE A 657 -29.62 -15.24 -0.75
C PHE A 657 -28.70 -15.76 -1.85
N ILE A 658 -27.40 -15.85 -1.56
CA ILE A 658 -26.42 -16.52 -2.42
C ILE A 658 -25.72 -17.59 -1.59
N TYR A 659 -25.68 -18.82 -2.09
CA TYR A 659 -24.91 -19.91 -1.50
C TYR A 659 -23.66 -20.13 -2.34
N LEU A 660 -22.53 -20.34 -1.67
CA LEU A 660 -21.26 -20.68 -2.27
C LEU A 660 -20.87 -22.05 -1.73
N VAL A 661 -20.74 -23.04 -2.61
CA VAL A 661 -20.36 -24.41 -2.24
C VAL A 661 -19.03 -24.74 -2.91
N ILE A 662 -17.98 -24.92 -2.12
CA ILE A 662 -16.60 -25.04 -2.61
C ILE A 662 -16.10 -26.47 -2.38
N ASN A 663 -15.52 -27.06 -3.43
CA ASN A 663 -14.91 -28.37 -3.39
C ASN A 663 -13.45 -28.30 -2.88
N GLY A 664 -13.22 -28.73 -1.64
CA GLY A 664 -11.88 -28.90 -1.06
C GLY A 664 -11.30 -30.31 -1.18
N TYR A 665 -11.97 -31.22 -1.90
CA TYR A 665 -11.57 -32.63 -1.94
C TYR A 665 -10.20 -32.86 -2.58
N GLU A 666 -9.38 -33.67 -1.90
CA GLU A 666 -8.10 -34.14 -2.39
C GLU A 666 -8.04 -35.67 -2.45
N GLN A 667 -7.40 -36.17 -3.51
CA GLN A 667 -7.15 -37.59 -3.70
C GLN A 667 -5.65 -37.82 -3.93
N LEU A 668 -4.99 -38.45 -2.96
CA LEU A 668 -3.59 -38.80 -3.10
C LEU A 668 -3.42 -39.88 -4.19
N PRO A 669 -2.55 -39.66 -5.20
CA PRO A 669 -2.31 -40.64 -6.25
C PRO A 669 -1.60 -41.88 -5.71
N GLN A 670 -1.73 -43.02 -6.38
CA GLN A 670 -0.90 -44.19 -6.07
C GLN A 670 0.51 -43.97 -6.65
N LEU A 671 1.51 -43.85 -5.78
CA LEU A 671 2.91 -43.58 -6.13
C LEU A 671 3.83 -44.70 -5.62
N SER A 672 4.97 -44.92 -6.28
CA SER A 672 6.04 -45.78 -5.75
C SER A 672 6.71 -45.14 -4.53
N GLU A 673 7.45 -45.92 -3.73
CA GLU A 673 8.15 -45.41 -2.55
C GLU A 673 9.22 -44.35 -2.85
N THR A 674 9.73 -44.32 -4.09
CA THR A 674 10.74 -43.38 -4.57
C THR A 674 10.17 -42.06 -5.08
N GLN A 675 8.85 -41.98 -5.29
CA GLN A 675 8.16 -40.78 -5.76
C GLN A 675 7.64 -39.94 -4.59
N LYS A 676 7.64 -38.62 -4.73
CA LYS A 676 7.04 -37.70 -3.75
C LYS A 676 5.59 -37.41 -4.11
N TYR A 677 4.71 -37.29 -3.11
CA TYR A 677 3.44 -36.60 -3.30
C TYR A 677 3.67 -35.14 -3.66
N GLY A 678 2.82 -34.60 -4.54
CA GLY A 678 2.73 -33.16 -4.72
C GLY A 678 2.12 -32.51 -3.48
N LEU A 679 2.48 -31.24 -3.22
CA LEU A 679 1.91 -30.46 -2.13
C LEU A 679 0.36 -30.38 -2.21
N TYR A 680 -0.19 -30.26 -3.42
CA TYR A 680 -1.63 -30.22 -3.70
C TYR A 680 -2.06 -31.40 -4.58
N ASN A 681 -3.21 -32.00 -4.26
CA ASN A 681 -3.78 -33.16 -4.95
C ASN A 681 -5.30 -33.03 -5.13
N TYR A 682 -5.76 -31.83 -5.49
CA TYR A 682 -7.18 -31.55 -5.72
C TYR A 682 -7.74 -32.40 -6.84
N ALA A 683 -8.91 -32.98 -6.59
CA ALA A 683 -9.54 -33.97 -7.47
C ALA A 683 -11.02 -33.64 -7.73
N PRO A 684 -11.60 -34.19 -8.82
CA PRO A 684 -13.03 -34.14 -9.02
C PRO A 684 -13.77 -34.80 -7.85
N TYR A 685 -14.94 -34.29 -7.52
CA TYR A 685 -15.73 -34.80 -6.39
C TYR A 685 -17.20 -34.90 -6.75
N GLN A 686 -17.81 -36.04 -6.44
CA GLN A 686 -19.24 -36.26 -6.61
C GLN A 686 -19.87 -36.50 -5.24
N VAL A 687 -20.90 -35.72 -4.93
CA VAL A 687 -21.43 -35.66 -3.58
C VAL A 687 -22.88 -35.22 -3.61
N GLU A 688 -23.66 -35.70 -2.65
CA GLU A 688 -25.02 -35.25 -2.43
C GLU A 688 -25.11 -34.25 -1.28
N TYR A 689 -25.87 -33.19 -1.47
CA TYR A 689 -26.21 -32.24 -0.41
C TYR A 689 -27.56 -31.56 -0.64
N GLN A 690 -28.12 -30.97 0.41
CA GLN A 690 -29.39 -30.22 0.35
C GLN A 690 -29.18 -28.78 0.84
N LEU A 691 -29.62 -27.80 0.04
CA LEU A 691 -29.68 -26.39 0.45
C LEU A 691 -30.81 -26.20 1.48
N ARG A 692 -30.57 -25.38 2.51
CA ARG A 692 -31.54 -25.15 3.61
C ARG A 692 -31.90 -23.68 3.74
N GLY A 693 -33.11 -23.41 4.25
CA GLY A 693 -33.61 -22.04 4.42
C GLY A 693 -34.10 -21.40 3.11
N LEU A 694 -34.56 -22.23 2.16
CA LEU A 694 -35.13 -21.75 0.90
C LEU A 694 -36.54 -21.17 1.12
N PRO A 695 -36.90 -20.05 0.48
CA PRO A 695 -38.27 -19.55 0.52
C PRO A 695 -39.24 -20.54 -0.18
N PRO A 696 -40.48 -20.73 0.31
CA PRO A 696 -41.42 -21.73 -0.22
C PRO A 696 -41.71 -21.62 -1.73
N GLN A 697 -41.70 -20.41 -2.27
CA GLN A 697 -41.93 -20.12 -3.70
C GLN A 697 -40.65 -19.64 -4.41
N GLY A 698 -39.50 -19.81 -3.75
CA GLY A 698 -38.22 -19.36 -4.26
C GLY A 698 -37.79 -20.13 -5.51
N VAL A 699 -37.11 -19.43 -6.40
CA VAL A 699 -36.39 -20.04 -7.53
C VAL A 699 -34.90 -20.02 -7.23
N VAL A 700 -34.19 -21.06 -7.68
CA VAL A 700 -32.74 -21.17 -7.48
C VAL A 700 -32.05 -21.29 -8.83
N TYR A 701 -31.09 -20.41 -9.07
CA TYR A 701 -30.23 -20.44 -10.24
C TYR A 701 -28.82 -20.87 -9.84
N GLY A 702 -28.28 -21.89 -10.49
CA GLY A 702 -26.91 -22.35 -10.32
C GLY A 702 -26.00 -21.77 -11.40
N LEU A 703 -24.87 -21.20 -10.99
CA LEU A 703 -23.69 -20.99 -11.83
C LEU A 703 -22.68 -22.09 -11.52
N GLU A 704 -22.29 -22.83 -12.55
CA GLU A 704 -21.44 -24.02 -12.41
C GLU A 704 -20.29 -23.97 -13.42
N GLY A 705 -19.27 -24.82 -13.17
CA GLY A 705 -18.06 -24.88 -13.96
C GLY A 705 -17.01 -23.86 -13.51
N ALA A 706 -15.77 -24.06 -13.96
CA ALA A 706 -14.63 -23.24 -13.55
C ALA A 706 -14.69 -21.78 -14.04
N ASP A 707 -15.51 -21.47 -15.04
CA ASP A 707 -15.62 -20.12 -15.61
C ASP A 707 -16.88 -19.35 -15.19
N TRP A 708 -17.90 -20.02 -14.64
CA TRP A 708 -19.21 -19.44 -14.35
C TRP A 708 -19.84 -18.69 -15.54
N ALA A 709 -19.59 -19.12 -16.78
CA ALA A 709 -20.14 -18.46 -17.97
C ALA A 709 -21.62 -18.77 -18.21
N ARG A 710 -22.10 -19.91 -17.71
CA ARG A 710 -23.44 -20.43 -17.95
C ARG A 710 -24.09 -20.73 -16.62
N GLY A 711 -25.37 -20.40 -16.51
CA GLY A 711 -26.17 -20.90 -15.40
C GLY A 711 -27.46 -21.54 -15.85
N SER A 712 -28.07 -22.24 -14.91
CA SER A 712 -29.31 -22.97 -15.10
C SER A 712 -30.22 -22.81 -13.89
N GLN A 713 -31.52 -22.95 -14.09
CA GLN A 713 -32.47 -22.98 -12.99
C GLN A 713 -32.60 -24.42 -12.47
N LEU A 714 -32.56 -24.60 -11.15
CA LEU A 714 -32.80 -25.90 -10.53
C LEU A 714 -34.30 -26.20 -10.57
N SER A 715 -34.67 -27.37 -11.09
CA SER A 715 -36.07 -27.80 -11.20
C SER A 715 -36.70 -28.18 -9.86
N ARG A 716 -35.89 -28.68 -8.91
CA ARG A 716 -36.32 -29.10 -7.57
C ARG A 716 -35.32 -28.63 -6.50
N PRO A 717 -35.26 -27.32 -6.21
CA PRO A 717 -34.18 -26.76 -5.38
C PRO A 717 -34.20 -27.21 -3.92
N ALA A 718 -35.35 -27.66 -3.41
CA ALA A 718 -35.48 -28.21 -2.07
C ALA A 718 -35.13 -29.70 -1.96
N ALA A 719 -34.98 -30.41 -3.08
CA ALA A 719 -34.54 -31.81 -3.08
C ALA A 719 -33.02 -31.91 -2.88
N PRO A 720 -32.49 -33.06 -2.42
CA PRO A 720 -31.06 -33.33 -2.48
C PRO A 720 -30.52 -33.15 -3.91
N ILE A 721 -29.36 -32.52 -4.01
CA ILE A 721 -28.64 -32.23 -5.25
C ILE A 721 -27.45 -33.17 -5.32
N THR A 722 -27.42 -34.04 -6.34
CA THR A 722 -26.22 -34.79 -6.70
C THR A 722 -25.33 -33.91 -7.58
N ALA A 723 -24.33 -33.28 -6.97
CA ALA A 723 -23.43 -32.37 -7.67
C ALA A 723 -22.14 -33.06 -8.08
N LYS A 724 -21.64 -32.74 -9.27
CA LYS A 724 -20.29 -33.08 -9.74
C LYS A 724 -19.45 -31.81 -9.75
N PHE A 725 -18.33 -31.84 -9.06
CA PHE A 725 -17.34 -30.77 -9.00
C PHE A 725 -16.09 -31.15 -9.78
N ALA A 726 -15.58 -30.21 -10.56
CA ALA A 726 -14.18 -30.23 -10.99
C ALA A 726 -13.25 -29.94 -9.80
N PRO A 727 -11.95 -30.22 -9.92
CA PRO A 727 -10.97 -29.84 -8.90
C PRO A 727 -11.06 -28.35 -8.57
N ALA A 728 -11.15 -28.04 -7.27
CA ALA A 728 -11.24 -26.68 -6.74
C ALA A 728 -12.41 -25.82 -7.29
N GLU A 729 -13.47 -26.45 -7.83
CA GLU A 729 -14.66 -25.73 -8.30
C GLU A 729 -15.45 -25.16 -7.12
N MET A 730 -15.99 -23.96 -7.31
CA MET A 730 -17.06 -23.41 -6.48
C MET A 730 -18.33 -23.34 -7.32
N LYS A 731 -19.44 -23.87 -6.81
CA LYS A 731 -20.78 -23.68 -7.37
C LYS A 731 -21.49 -22.56 -6.62
N ILE A 732 -22.18 -21.70 -7.37
CA ILE A 732 -22.86 -20.51 -6.82
C ILE A 732 -24.35 -20.65 -7.06
N TYR A 733 -25.15 -20.62 -6.01
CA TYR A 733 -26.62 -20.70 -6.10
C TYR A 733 -27.27 -19.40 -5.67
N LEU A 734 -27.92 -18.72 -6.61
CA LEU A 734 -28.72 -17.52 -6.34
C LEU A 734 -30.14 -17.94 -6.03
N VAL A 735 -30.57 -17.70 -4.79
CA VAL A 735 -31.92 -18.00 -4.30
C VAL A 735 -32.74 -16.73 -4.30
N ALA A 736 -33.59 -16.58 -5.31
CA ALA A 736 -34.49 -15.43 -5.43
C ALA A 736 -35.89 -15.80 -4.93
N PRO A 737 -36.62 -14.87 -4.29
CA PRO A 737 -37.99 -15.12 -3.83
C PRO A 737 -38.97 -15.38 -4.99
N ARG A 738 -38.61 -15.00 -6.22
CA ARG A 738 -39.34 -15.23 -7.48
C ARG A 738 -38.39 -15.03 -8.66
N ALA A 739 -38.79 -15.51 -9.84
CA ALA A 739 -38.07 -15.21 -11.07
C ALA A 739 -38.18 -13.71 -11.43
N PRO A 740 -37.11 -13.09 -11.97
CA PRO A 740 -37.19 -11.73 -12.49
C PRO A 740 -38.14 -11.67 -13.69
N ALA A 741 -39.02 -10.68 -13.75
CA ALA A 741 -39.97 -10.53 -14.86
C ALA A 741 -39.31 -10.03 -16.15
N GLY A 742 -38.13 -9.42 -16.04
CA GLY A 742 -37.38 -8.82 -17.14
C GLY A 742 -36.29 -7.89 -16.65
N LEU A 743 -35.61 -7.24 -17.60
CA LEU A 743 -34.58 -6.25 -17.35
C LEU A 743 -34.93 -4.96 -18.10
N SER A 744 -35.14 -3.85 -17.40
CA SER A 744 -35.27 -2.54 -18.06
C SER A 744 -33.89 -1.94 -18.28
N LEU A 745 -33.71 -1.24 -19.40
CA LEU A 745 -32.47 -0.56 -19.76
C LEU A 745 -32.77 0.81 -20.38
N SER A 746 -32.05 1.83 -19.92
CA SER A 746 -32.05 3.16 -20.52
C SER A 746 -30.62 3.69 -20.61
N GLY A 747 -30.36 4.49 -21.64
CA GLY A 747 -29.09 5.19 -21.83
C GLY A 747 -29.33 6.66 -22.16
N ARG A 748 -28.48 7.54 -21.65
CA ARG A 748 -28.53 8.98 -21.95
C ARG A 748 -27.12 9.56 -22.08
N LYS A 749 -26.87 10.32 -23.15
CA LYS A 749 -25.68 11.16 -23.28
C LYS A 749 -25.91 12.51 -22.59
N THR A 750 -24.96 12.94 -21.76
CA THR A 750 -24.88 14.30 -21.22
C THR A 750 -23.43 14.77 -21.34
N GLY A 751 -23.19 15.80 -22.14
CA GLY A 751 -21.82 16.17 -22.53
C GLY A 751 -21.08 15.00 -23.18
N GLY A 752 -19.80 14.80 -22.86
CA GLY A 752 -19.01 13.65 -23.31
C GLY A 752 -19.21 12.36 -22.50
N MET A 753 -20.26 12.24 -21.67
CA MET A 753 -20.56 11.05 -20.86
C MET A 753 -21.82 10.32 -21.32
N LEU A 754 -21.77 9.00 -21.38
CA LEU A 754 -22.93 8.12 -21.53
C LEU A 754 -23.30 7.52 -20.17
N THR A 755 -24.48 7.87 -19.64
CA THR A 755 -25.04 7.23 -18.45
C THR A 755 -25.89 6.05 -18.86
N VAL A 756 -25.60 4.86 -18.33
CA VAL A 756 -26.39 3.63 -18.53
C VAL A 756 -27.05 3.26 -17.22
N GLN A 757 -28.36 3.01 -17.28
CA GLN A 757 -29.16 2.58 -16.14
C GLN A 757 -29.94 1.33 -16.47
N ALA A 758 -29.98 0.39 -15.53
CA ALA A 758 -30.78 -0.82 -15.66
C ALA A 758 -31.43 -1.20 -14.33
N ALA A 759 -32.50 -1.98 -14.40
CA ALA A 759 -33.15 -2.51 -13.20
C ALA A 759 -33.82 -3.85 -13.47
N LEU A 760 -33.76 -4.75 -12.49
CA LEU A 760 -34.53 -5.98 -12.51
C LEU A 760 -36.00 -5.64 -12.26
N GLN A 761 -36.88 -6.14 -13.11
CA GLN A 761 -38.31 -5.95 -12.94
C GLN A 761 -38.83 -6.87 -11.85
N GLN A 762 -39.48 -6.27 -10.83
CA GLN A 762 -40.13 -6.95 -9.70
C GLN A 762 -39.20 -7.78 -8.79
N LEU A 763 -37.88 -7.58 -8.87
CA LEU A 763 -36.90 -8.28 -8.03
C LEU A 763 -35.87 -7.31 -7.47
N LYS A 764 -35.69 -7.33 -6.14
CA LYS A 764 -34.66 -6.55 -5.44
C LYS A 764 -33.56 -7.50 -4.97
N MET A 765 -32.55 -7.68 -5.79
CA MET A 765 -31.45 -8.60 -5.54
C MET A 765 -30.27 -8.22 -6.44
N PRO A 766 -29.02 -8.41 -5.98
CA PRO A 766 -27.87 -8.40 -6.85
C PRO A 766 -27.91 -9.50 -7.90
N TRP A 767 -27.61 -9.17 -9.14
CA TRP A 767 -27.72 -10.08 -10.28
C TRP A 767 -26.57 -9.85 -11.26
N PRO A 768 -25.88 -10.89 -11.73
CA PRO A 768 -24.71 -10.72 -12.59
C PRO A 768 -25.13 -10.19 -13.96
N LEU A 769 -24.43 -9.15 -14.44
CA LEU A 769 -24.66 -8.46 -15.70
C LEU A 769 -23.36 -8.37 -16.50
N ARG A 770 -23.47 -8.48 -17.82
CA ARG A 770 -22.47 -8.04 -18.78
C ARG A 770 -23.02 -6.86 -19.56
N VAL A 771 -22.31 -5.74 -19.52
CA VAL A 771 -22.67 -4.50 -20.20
C VAL A 771 -21.70 -4.28 -21.35
N VAL A 772 -22.23 -4.09 -22.56
CA VAL A 772 -21.46 -3.84 -23.78
C VAL A 772 -21.93 -2.53 -24.40
N VAL A 773 -20.99 -1.63 -24.72
CA VAL A 773 -21.24 -0.41 -25.47
C VAL A 773 -20.50 -0.50 -26.80
N GLN A 774 -21.23 -0.40 -27.89
CA GLN A 774 -20.69 -0.41 -29.25
C GLN A 774 -20.81 0.97 -29.88
N ASP A 775 -19.78 1.36 -30.63
CA ASP A 775 -19.80 2.57 -31.45
C ASP A 775 -20.65 2.38 -32.73
N PRO A 776 -20.85 3.44 -33.54
CA PRO A 776 -21.65 3.37 -34.77
C PRO A 776 -21.09 2.42 -35.84
N SER A 777 -19.83 2.00 -35.74
CA SER A 777 -19.22 0.98 -36.61
C SER A 777 -19.49 -0.45 -36.14
N GLY A 778 -20.12 -0.62 -34.97
CA GLY A 778 -20.36 -1.91 -34.33
C GLY A 778 -19.19 -2.40 -33.46
N LYS A 779 -18.11 -1.63 -33.35
CA LYS A 779 -16.95 -1.99 -32.51
C LYS A 779 -17.30 -1.79 -31.05
N SER A 780 -17.03 -2.82 -30.23
CA SER A 780 -17.16 -2.71 -28.77
C SER A 780 -16.08 -1.78 -28.22
N ILE A 781 -16.50 -0.67 -27.62
CA ILE A 781 -15.62 0.29 -26.95
C ILE A 781 -15.60 0.09 -25.43
N TYR A 782 -16.66 -0.53 -24.88
CA TYR A 782 -16.72 -0.96 -23.50
C TYR A 782 -17.32 -2.37 -23.41
N GLN A 783 -16.69 -3.22 -22.60
CA GLN A 783 -17.23 -4.50 -22.19
C GLN A 783 -16.87 -4.71 -20.73
N VAL A 784 -17.88 -4.67 -19.85
CA VAL A 784 -17.68 -4.75 -18.41
C VAL A 784 -18.60 -5.80 -17.78
N ASP A 785 -18.09 -6.52 -16.79
CA ASP A 785 -18.87 -7.40 -15.92
C ASP A 785 -19.24 -6.62 -14.64
N ARG A 786 -20.52 -6.62 -14.29
CA ARG A 786 -21.15 -5.85 -13.21
C ARG A 786 -22.21 -6.69 -12.50
N ALA A 787 -22.82 -6.12 -11.46
CA ALA A 787 -24.05 -6.65 -10.89
C ALA A 787 -25.03 -5.52 -10.63
N THR A 788 -26.32 -5.85 -10.54
CA THR A 788 -27.26 -4.96 -9.86
C THR A 788 -26.93 -4.87 -8.37
N ARG A 789 -27.35 -3.78 -7.74
CA ARG A 789 -27.27 -3.53 -6.30
C ARG A 789 -28.34 -4.33 -5.55
N PRO A 790 -28.33 -4.34 -4.19
CA PRO A 790 -29.36 -5.01 -3.39
C PRO A 790 -30.80 -4.59 -3.70
N ASP A 791 -31.00 -3.37 -4.21
CA ASP A 791 -32.30 -2.85 -4.63
C ASP A 791 -32.73 -3.28 -6.05
N GLY A 792 -31.90 -4.06 -6.76
CA GLY A 792 -32.15 -4.51 -8.13
C GLY A 792 -31.74 -3.50 -9.21
N SER A 793 -31.13 -2.37 -8.85
CA SER A 793 -30.72 -1.31 -9.80
C SER A 793 -29.26 -1.40 -10.22
N TYR A 794 -28.93 -0.86 -11.39
CA TYR A 794 -27.57 -0.63 -11.89
C TYR A 794 -27.50 0.76 -12.52
N SER A 795 -26.40 1.48 -12.27
CA SER A 795 -26.13 2.79 -12.90
C SER A 795 -24.63 3.03 -12.97
N GLU A 796 -24.13 3.38 -14.16
CA GLU A 796 -22.72 3.69 -14.40
C GLU A 796 -22.56 4.71 -15.54
N GLN A 797 -21.45 5.44 -15.53
CA GLN A 797 -21.10 6.41 -16.56
C GLN A 797 -19.90 5.93 -17.37
N PHE A 798 -20.01 6.04 -18.69
CA PHE A 798 -18.99 5.65 -19.67
C PHE A 798 -18.54 6.89 -20.44
N PRO A 799 -17.27 7.33 -20.31
CA PRO A 799 -16.78 8.48 -21.06
C PRO A 799 -16.71 8.18 -22.56
N LEU A 800 -17.45 8.93 -23.37
CA LEU A 800 -17.35 8.86 -24.82
C LEU A 800 -16.38 9.91 -25.37
N GLY A 801 -16.31 11.06 -24.71
CA GLY A 801 -15.64 12.26 -25.23
C GLY A 801 -16.55 13.12 -26.08
N GLU A 802 -16.24 14.41 -26.18
CA GLU A 802 -17.00 15.36 -27.02
C GLU A 802 -16.60 15.28 -28.50
N ASN A 803 -15.41 14.76 -28.81
CA ASN A 803 -14.93 14.51 -30.17
C ASN A 803 -15.15 13.05 -30.63
N VAL A 804 -16.08 12.33 -30.01
CA VAL A 804 -16.41 10.95 -30.41
C VAL A 804 -17.10 10.93 -31.79
N LEU A 805 -17.10 9.79 -32.50
CA LEU A 805 -17.81 9.66 -33.78
C LEU A 805 -19.33 9.93 -33.63
N PRO A 806 -19.97 10.69 -34.53
CA PRO A 806 -21.42 10.83 -34.55
C PRO A 806 -22.10 9.51 -34.95
N GLY A 807 -23.29 9.24 -34.42
CA GLY A 807 -24.13 8.11 -34.83
C GLY A 807 -24.83 7.40 -33.69
N ALA A 808 -25.44 6.26 -33.98
CA ALA A 808 -26.16 5.43 -33.02
C ALA A 808 -25.19 4.52 -32.25
N TYR A 809 -25.04 4.75 -30.95
CA TYR A 809 -24.31 3.86 -30.05
C TYR A 809 -25.27 2.81 -29.50
N THR A 810 -24.87 1.55 -29.53
CA THR A 810 -25.69 0.45 -28.99
C THR A 810 -25.21 0.07 -27.61
N VAL A 811 -26.12 0.06 -26.63
CA VAL A 811 -25.87 -0.46 -25.29
C VAL A 811 -26.65 -1.75 -25.12
N ARG A 812 -25.95 -2.84 -24.81
CA ARG A 812 -26.55 -4.15 -24.56
C ARG A 812 -26.18 -4.63 -23.16
N ILE A 813 -27.18 -5.10 -22.42
CA ILE A 813 -26.98 -5.80 -21.16
C ILE A 813 -27.49 -7.24 -21.30
N THR A 814 -26.72 -8.19 -20.81
CA THR A 814 -27.08 -9.61 -20.74
C THR A 814 -26.75 -10.17 -19.36
N SER A 815 -27.52 -11.14 -18.88
CA SER A 815 -27.17 -11.94 -17.70
C SER A 815 -26.92 -13.39 -18.12
N PRO A 816 -25.94 -14.10 -17.51
CA PRO A 816 -25.81 -15.54 -17.67
C PRO A 816 -26.96 -16.34 -17.01
N LEU A 817 -27.86 -15.66 -16.28
CA LEU A 817 -28.97 -16.25 -15.55
C LEU A 817 -30.32 -15.72 -16.04
N GLY A 818 -31.34 -16.58 -16.00
CA GLY A 818 -32.73 -16.19 -16.27
C GLY A 818 -33.01 -15.72 -17.70
N ASN A 819 -32.11 -15.97 -18.65
CA ASN A 819 -32.20 -15.52 -20.05
C ASN A 819 -32.49 -14.01 -20.19
N LEU A 820 -31.97 -13.19 -19.27
CA LEU A 820 -32.21 -11.75 -19.27
C LEU A 820 -31.32 -11.05 -20.29
N SER A 821 -31.93 -10.25 -21.16
CA SER A 821 -31.22 -9.31 -22.02
C SER A 821 -32.06 -8.06 -22.26
N ALA A 822 -31.39 -6.93 -22.41
CA ALA A 822 -31.98 -5.68 -22.84
C ALA A 822 -31.00 -4.92 -23.74
N GLN A 823 -31.53 -4.17 -24.69
CA GLN A 823 -30.73 -3.34 -25.60
C GLN A 823 -31.40 -1.99 -25.80
N THR A 824 -30.60 -0.95 -25.94
CA THR A 824 -31.06 0.39 -26.32
C THR A 824 -30.04 1.04 -27.24
N GLN A 825 -30.49 2.03 -28.01
CA GLN A 825 -29.64 2.85 -28.88
C GLN A 825 -29.68 4.30 -28.45
N ILE A 826 -28.50 4.94 -28.44
CA ILE A 826 -28.34 6.34 -28.08
C ILE A 826 -27.70 7.03 -29.27
N ASN A 827 -28.44 7.96 -29.88
CA ASN A 827 -27.89 8.80 -30.94
C ASN A 827 -26.97 9.86 -30.31
N VAL A 828 -25.69 9.79 -30.68
CA VAL A 828 -24.65 10.67 -30.17
C VAL A 828 -24.25 11.65 -31.26
N GLN A 829 -24.23 12.93 -30.89
CA GLN A 829 -23.61 13.98 -31.68
C GLN A 829 -22.39 14.52 -30.91
N PRO A 830 -21.24 14.72 -31.60
CA PRO A 830 -20.09 15.38 -31.00
C PRO A 830 -20.43 16.84 -30.67
N ALA A 831 -19.74 17.39 -29.68
CA ALA A 831 -19.81 18.80 -29.36
C ALA A 831 -18.49 19.49 -29.73
N LEU A 832 -18.56 20.79 -30.02
CA LEU A 832 -17.35 21.59 -30.22
C LEU A 832 -16.56 21.64 -28.91
N VAL A 833 -15.35 21.09 -28.92
CA VAL A 833 -14.42 21.20 -27.80
C VAL A 833 -13.92 22.64 -27.70
N LYS A 834 -14.29 23.32 -26.62
CA LYS A 834 -13.84 24.68 -26.34
C LYS A 834 -12.81 24.67 -25.21
N PRO A 835 -11.57 25.09 -25.45
CA PRO A 835 -10.60 25.24 -24.37
C PRO A 835 -11.00 26.43 -23.51
N GLN A 836 -10.86 26.30 -22.19
CA GLN A 836 -11.00 27.42 -21.27
C GLN A 836 -9.64 28.09 -21.10
N VAL A 837 -9.42 29.22 -21.77
CA VAL A 837 -8.23 30.04 -21.54
C VAL A 837 -8.28 30.61 -20.14
N LEU A 838 -7.21 30.42 -19.36
CA LEU A 838 -7.09 30.96 -18.01
C LEU A 838 -6.69 32.43 -18.12
N THR A 839 -7.64 33.33 -17.85
CA THR A 839 -7.42 34.78 -17.94
C THR A 839 -6.98 35.39 -16.60
N GLU A 840 -7.05 34.64 -15.50
CA GLU A 840 -6.55 35.12 -14.21
C GLU A 840 -5.04 35.27 -14.27
N THR A 841 -4.55 36.45 -13.87
CA THR A 841 -3.11 36.73 -13.74
C THR A 841 -2.43 35.84 -12.70
N VAL A 842 -3.20 35.37 -11.69
CA VAL A 842 -2.68 34.53 -10.60
C VAL A 842 -3.51 33.27 -10.46
N GLN A 843 -2.93 32.12 -10.76
CA GLN A 843 -3.54 30.82 -10.51
C GLN A 843 -3.39 30.44 -9.05
N VAL A 844 -4.48 30.00 -8.40
CA VAL A 844 -4.47 29.67 -6.97
C VAL A 844 -4.75 28.18 -6.76
N PHE A 845 -3.84 27.50 -6.08
CA PHE A 845 -3.98 26.12 -5.62
C PHE A 845 -4.27 26.11 -4.12
N ASP A 846 -5.16 25.22 -3.70
CA ASP A 846 -5.47 24.98 -2.27
C ASP A 846 -6.01 26.20 -1.53
N ARG A 847 -6.87 26.96 -2.23
CA ARG A 847 -7.53 28.18 -1.74
C ARG A 847 -8.06 28.04 -0.31
N GLN A 848 -8.80 26.97 -0.03
CA GLN A 848 -9.42 26.76 1.28
C GLN A 848 -8.37 26.57 2.37
N ALA A 849 -7.36 25.72 2.13
CA ALA A 849 -6.29 25.46 3.10
C ALA A 849 -5.50 26.74 3.39
N MET A 850 -5.19 27.53 2.37
CA MET A 850 -4.51 28.80 2.50
C MET A 850 -5.32 29.82 3.30
N SER A 851 -6.62 29.92 3.03
CA SER A 851 -7.53 30.83 3.75
C SER A 851 -7.64 30.43 5.23
N THR A 852 -7.84 29.14 5.51
CA THR A 852 -7.89 28.61 6.88
C THR A 852 -6.58 28.83 7.62
N PHE A 853 -5.44 28.61 6.97
CA PHE A 853 -4.12 28.83 7.55
C PHE A 853 -3.88 30.32 7.89
N LEU A 854 -4.18 31.24 6.98
CA LEU A 854 -4.00 32.68 7.20
C LEU A 854 -4.98 33.23 8.24
N ALA A 855 -6.20 32.67 8.35
CA ALA A 855 -7.16 33.06 9.37
C ALA A 855 -6.63 32.85 10.81
N ALA A 856 -5.74 31.86 11.01
CA ALA A 856 -5.11 31.60 12.31
C ALA A 856 -3.99 32.61 12.67
N LYS A 857 -3.66 33.56 11.78
CA LYS A 857 -2.58 34.55 11.93
C LYS A 857 -1.25 33.97 12.43
N PRO A 858 -0.71 32.91 11.79
CA PRO A 858 0.55 32.30 12.19
C PRO A 858 1.71 33.30 12.08
N ALA A 859 2.79 33.05 12.81
CA ALA A 859 4.05 33.74 12.56
C ALA A 859 4.65 33.24 11.24
N LEU A 860 5.08 34.18 10.38
CA LEU A 860 5.53 33.92 9.03
C LEU A 860 6.96 34.43 8.82
N THR A 861 7.74 33.70 8.04
CA THR A 861 9.05 34.14 7.56
C THR A 861 9.03 34.19 6.04
N ILE A 862 9.32 35.35 5.45
CA ILE A 862 9.51 35.46 4.00
C ILE A 862 10.97 35.09 3.72
N ALA A 863 11.19 33.97 3.03
CA ALA A 863 12.51 33.47 2.69
C ALA A 863 12.97 34.06 1.34
N LEU A 864 14.07 34.78 1.34
CA LEU A 864 14.65 35.40 0.15
C LEU A 864 15.59 34.41 -0.55
N GLY A 865 15.18 33.92 -1.72
CA GLY A 865 16.05 33.12 -2.61
C GLY A 865 17.12 33.96 -3.30
N GLN A 866 16.79 35.22 -3.64
CA GLN A 866 17.72 36.19 -4.20
C GLN A 866 17.44 37.61 -3.70
N GLU A 867 18.47 38.44 -3.68
CA GLU A 867 18.44 39.79 -3.13
C GLU A 867 17.52 40.74 -3.91
N SER A 868 17.37 40.54 -5.22
CA SER A 868 16.46 41.33 -6.07
C SER A 868 14.99 41.25 -5.63
N HIS A 869 14.59 40.24 -4.85
CA HIS A 869 13.22 40.11 -4.33
C HIS A 869 12.98 40.89 -3.03
N ARG A 870 14.00 41.52 -2.42
CA ARG A 870 13.88 42.15 -1.10
C ARG A 870 12.81 43.22 -1.03
N SER A 871 12.75 44.13 -2.02
CA SER A 871 11.77 45.23 -2.03
C SER A 871 10.32 44.72 -1.96
N LEU A 872 10.00 43.70 -2.76
CA LEU A 872 8.69 43.05 -2.75
C LEU A 872 8.41 42.31 -1.44
N ALA A 873 9.40 41.63 -0.88
CA ALA A 873 9.28 40.95 0.41
C ALA A 873 8.98 41.95 1.54
N GLU A 874 9.66 43.10 1.58
CA GLU A 874 9.40 44.17 2.54
C GLU A 874 8.01 44.78 2.39
N GLN A 875 7.55 44.98 1.15
CA GLN A 875 6.19 45.41 0.87
C GLN A 875 5.16 44.41 1.39
N LEU A 876 5.35 43.11 1.11
CA LEU A 876 4.48 42.04 1.60
C LEU A 876 4.48 41.97 3.13
N ALA A 877 5.66 42.00 3.76
CA ALA A 877 5.79 41.98 5.22
C ALA A 877 5.06 43.15 5.86
N ARG A 878 5.24 44.39 5.36
CA ARG A 878 4.51 45.56 5.85
C ARG A 878 2.99 45.35 5.78
N ARG A 879 2.48 44.88 4.63
CA ARG A 879 1.03 44.67 4.44
C ARG A 879 0.47 43.55 5.33
N LEU A 880 1.20 42.46 5.50
CA LEU A 880 0.82 41.39 6.44
C LEU A 880 0.84 41.89 7.89
N SER A 881 1.87 42.64 8.29
CA SER A 881 1.96 43.23 9.64
C SER A 881 0.80 44.18 9.93
N THR A 882 0.36 45.00 8.96
CA THR A 882 -0.84 45.84 9.14
C THR A 882 -2.13 45.05 9.35
N ARG A 883 -2.15 43.76 9.01
CA ARG A 883 -3.27 42.83 9.25
C ARG A 883 -3.09 41.97 10.51
N GLY A 884 -2.05 42.27 11.31
CA GLY A 884 -1.80 41.63 12.60
C GLY A 884 -0.98 40.35 12.52
N PHE A 885 -0.28 40.08 11.42
CA PHE A 885 0.65 38.96 11.32
C PHE A 885 2.01 39.33 11.92
N LYS A 886 2.67 38.37 12.56
CA LYS A 886 4.09 38.49 12.93
C LYS A 886 4.92 38.02 11.74
N VAL A 887 5.60 38.94 11.06
CA VAL A 887 6.37 38.62 9.84
C VAL A 887 7.83 39.02 9.98
N THR A 888 8.73 38.12 9.57
CA THR A 888 10.17 38.39 9.43
C THR A 888 10.63 38.12 8.01
N ILE A 889 11.74 38.72 7.60
CA ILE A 889 12.36 38.51 6.28
C ILE A 889 13.77 37.99 6.54
N LYS A 890 14.13 36.87 5.91
CA LYS A 890 15.45 36.25 6.07
C LYS A 890 15.95 35.66 4.74
N PRO A 891 17.25 35.61 4.48
CA PRO A 891 17.82 34.80 3.41
C PRO A 891 17.42 33.32 3.54
N GLU A 892 17.21 32.61 2.42
CA GLU A 892 16.89 31.17 2.44
C GLU A 892 17.91 30.34 3.23
N THR A 893 19.20 30.70 3.15
CA THR A 893 20.31 30.03 3.85
C THR A 893 20.22 30.12 5.38
N GLU A 894 19.44 31.07 5.91
CA GLU A 894 19.23 31.24 7.35
C GLU A 894 17.98 30.53 7.89
N VAL A 895 17.09 30.04 7.01
CA VAL A 895 15.80 29.42 7.41
C VAL A 895 15.65 27.98 6.95
N LEU A 896 16.36 27.60 5.90
CA LEU A 896 16.42 26.22 5.39
C LEU A 896 17.77 25.62 5.79
N HIS A 897 17.73 24.80 6.82
CA HIS A 897 18.90 24.11 7.30
C HIS A 897 18.91 22.71 6.70
N LYS A 898 20.07 22.27 6.19
CA LYS A 898 20.22 20.86 5.84
C LYS A 898 20.01 20.04 7.10
N VAL A 899 19.07 19.09 7.06
CA VAL A 899 18.89 18.19 8.20
C VAL A 899 20.13 17.30 8.26
N ALA A 900 20.70 17.14 9.45
CA ALA A 900 21.41 15.91 9.72
C ALA A 900 20.45 14.76 9.36
N TYR A 901 20.93 13.67 8.74
CA TYR A 901 20.05 12.50 8.58
C TYR A 901 19.36 12.26 9.94
N PRO A 902 18.03 12.06 10.03
CA PRO A 902 17.37 11.56 11.22
C PRO A 902 17.90 10.16 11.40
N ARG A 903 19.13 10.12 11.87
CA ARG A 903 19.82 8.94 12.23
C ARG A 903 19.19 8.64 13.55
N VAL A 904 18.30 7.68 13.51
CA VAL A 904 17.85 7.09 14.74
C VAL A 904 18.95 6.10 15.12
N TRP A 905 19.52 6.37 16.28
CA TRP A 905 20.70 5.72 16.82
C TRP A 905 20.29 4.47 17.60
N ASN A 906 21.17 3.49 17.69
CA ASN A 906 21.07 2.52 18.78
C ASN A 906 21.04 3.31 20.11
N PRO A 907 20.13 3.02 21.07
CA PRO A 907 20.16 3.67 22.38
C PRO A 907 21.50 3.52 23.09
N TYR A 908 22.34 2.58 22.64
CA TYR A 908 23.72 2.40 23.07
C TYR A 908 24.67 2.27 21.87
N ALA A 909 25.74 3.05 21.81
CA ALA A 909 26.77 2.88 20.79
C ALA A 909 27.91 2.01 21.32
N ARG A 910 28.44 1.10 20.49
CA ARG A 910 29.70 0.41 20.80
C ARG A 910 30.86 1.24 20.29
N ILE A 911 31.58 1.88 21.21
CA ILE A 911 32.69 2.76 20.89
C ILE A 911 34.01 2.07 21.22
N TYR A 912 34.85 1.88 20.22
CA TYR A 912 36.25 1.53 20.41
C TYR A 912 37.04 2.81 20.69
N GLN A 913 37.52 2.93 21.92
CA GLN A 913 38.46 3.97 22.31
C GLN A 913 39.89 3.52 21.98
N PRO A 914 40.84 4.40 21.65
CA PRO A 914 42.22 4.04 21.28
C PRO A 914 43.08 3.61 22.49
N LYS A 915 42.50 2.84 23.41
CA LYS A 915 43.11 2.32 24.64
C LYS A 915 43.53 0.86 24.47
N GLY A 916 44.43 0.41 25.34
CA GLY A 916 44.96 -0.95 25.36
C GLY A 916 46.19 -1.15 24.46
N GLU A 917 46.82 -2.31 24.61
CA GLU A 917 47.98 -2.71 23.81
C GLU A 917 47.58 -3.08 22.38
N GLU A 918 48.46 -2.76 21.43
CA GLU A 918 48.29 -3.15 20.03
C GLU A 918 48.63 -4.63 19.88
N ARG A 919 47.62 -5.42 19.50
CA ARG A 919 47.77 -6.86 19.28
C ARG A 919 48.69 -7.10 18.09
N SER A 920 49.65 -8.00 18.28
CA SER A 920 50.58 -8.40 17.22
C SER A 920 49.84 -9.00 16.01
N LEU A 921 50.28 -8.62 14.81
CA LEU A 921 49.83 -9.16 13.53
C LEU A 921 50.80 -10.22 12.97
N GLN A 922 51.68 -10.78 13.81
CA GLN A 922 52.69 -11.75 13.37
C GLN A 922 52.04 -12.93 12.64
N GLY A 923 52.51 -13.21 11.41
CA GLY A 923 51.98 -14.25 10.52
C GLY A 923 50.75 -13.85 9.70
N GLN A 924 50.19 -12.64 9.87
CA GLN A 924 49.12 -12.12 9.02
C GLN A 924 49.71 -11.41 7.79
N LEU A 925 49.12 -11.63 6.62
CA LEU A 925 49.50 -10.91 5.40
C LEU A 925 48.94 -9.48 5.46
N ILE A 926 49.79 -8.49 5.17
CA ILE A 926 49.40 -7.07 5.06
C ILE A 926 49.83 -6.58 3.67
N ASP A 927 48.89 -6.56 2.75
CA ASP A 927 49.11 -6.08 1.37
C ASP A 927 49.08 -4.55 1.30
N ARG A 928 48.32 -3.90 2.20
CA ARG A 928 48.09 -2.45 2.17
C ARG A 928 48.02 -1.85 3.57
N ARG A 929 48.46 -0.60 3.68
CA ARG A 929 48.23 0.26 4.84
C ARG A 929 47.33 1.40 4.43
N ILE A 930 46.22 1.59 5.14
CA ILE A 930 45.16 2.55 4.83
C ILE A 930 45.01 3.52 6.00
N GLN A 931 45.02 4.82 5.70
CA GLN A 931 44.64 5.87 6.63
C GLN A 931 43.17 6.23 6.36
N LEU A 932 42.30 5.89 7.31
CA LEU A 932 40.87 6.18 7.25
C LEU A 932 40.57 7.42 8.10
N THR A 933 40.22 8.52 7.46
CA THR A 933 39.90 9.77 8.15
C THR A 933 38.51 10.24 7.80
N THR A 934 37.82 10.79 8.79
CA THR A 934 36.56 11.50 8.60
C THR A 934 36.72 12.95 9.01
N ASP A 935 36.23 13.89 8.21
CA ASP A 935 36.22 15.31 8.58
C ASP A 935 34.93 15.74 9.32
N ASN A 936 34.87 17.02 9.69
CA ASN A 936 33.72 17.62 10.39
C ASN A 936 32.41 17.54 9.57
N SER A 937 32.50 17.45 8.24
CA SER A 937 31.34 17.28 7.36
C SER A 937 30.87 15.82 7.25
N GLY A 938 31.68 14.87 7.73
CA GLY A 938 31.44 13.43 7.59
C GLY A 938 31.98 12.82 6.31
N LYS A 939 32.76 13.57 5.53
CA LYS A 939 33.40 13.03 4.33
C LYS A 939 34.49 12.06 4.76
N ILE A 940 34.42 10.85 4.22
CA ILE A 940 35.40 9.78 4.46
C ILE A 940 36.46 9.84 3.37
N THR A 941 37.72 9.78 3.77
CA THR A 941 38.86 9.54 2.87
C THR A 941 39.64 8.35 3.38
N ALA A 942 39.89 7.38 2.50
CA ALA A 942 40.62 6.16 2.85
C ALA A 942 41.83 6.06 1.93
N ARG A 943 42.97 6.58 2.38
CA ARG A 943 44.17 6.66 1.54
C ARG A 943 45.14 5.53 1.82
N THR A 944 45.57 4.85 0.78
CA THR A 944 46.70 3.90 0.86
C THR A 944 48.03 4.64 1.02
N GLN A 945 49.08 3.92 1.39
CA GLN A 945 50.43 4.49 1.58
C GLN A 945 51.01 5.13 0.31
N ASP A 946 50.63 4.65 -0.88
CA ASP A 946 50.99 5.20 -2.20
C ASP A 946 50.07 6.37 -2.64
N GLY A 947 49.13 6.79 -1.79
CA GLY A 947 48.31 7.98 -2.00
C GLY A 947 47.00 7.74 -2.76
N GLN A 948 46.69 6.50 -3.14
CA GLN A 948 45.40 6.16 -3.77
C GLN A 948 44.26 6.37 -2.77
N ASP A 949 43.26 7.18 -3.14
CA ASP A 949 42.03 7.34 -2.36
C ASP A 949 41.02 6.24 -2.74
N LEU A 950 40.69 5.40 -1.77
CA LEU A 950 39.73 4.31 -1.88
C LEU A 950 38.30 4.74 -1.56
N GLY A 951 38.10 6.00 -1.11
CA GLY A 951 36.80 6.50 -0.67
C GLY A 951 36.15 5.61 0.39
N GLY A 952 34.91 5.17 0.15
CA GLY A 952 34.19 4.26 1.05
C GLY A 952 34.67 2.80 1.03
N ASN A 953 35.54 2.41 0.08
CA ASN A 953 35.97 1.02 -0.11
C ASN A 953 37.23 0.68 0.71
N TRP A 954 37.29 1.12 1.96
CA TRP A 954 38.47 0.95 2.82
C TRP A 954 38.69 -0.50 3.29
N ARG A 955 37.67 -1.36 3.21
CA ARG A 955 37.73 -2.79 3.58
C ARG A 955 38.41 -3.66 2.52
N GLN A 956 39.60 -3.25 2.10
CA GLN A 956 40.42 -4.05 1.20
C GLN A 956 40.95 -5.28 1.93
N PRO A 957 40.96 -6.47 1.29
CA PRO A 957 41.57 -7.66 1.87
C PRO A 957 43.00 -7.41 2.37
N ASN A 958 43.41 -8.11 3.43
CA ASN A 958 44.76 -8.08 4.00
C ASN A 958 45.26 -6.65 4.29
N SER A 959 44.40 -5.78 4.82
CA SER A 959 44.75 -4.37 5.00
C SER A 959 44.86 -3.98 6.46
N PHE A 960 45.86 -3.16 6.78
CA PHE A 960 46.02 -2.51 8.06
C PHE A 960 45.42 -1.10 7.99
N VAL A 961 44.47 -0.78 8.86
CA VAL A 961 43.71 0.49 8.80
C VAL A 961 43.93 1.27 10.09
N THR A 962 44.35 2.53 9.97
CA THR A 962 44.42 3.46 11.10
C THR A 962 43.30 4.48 10.98
N VAL A 963 42.49 4.61 12.03
CA VAL A 963 41.40 5.58 12.10
C VAL A 963 41.94 6.93 12.59
N GLY A 964 41.58 8.02 11.91
CA GLY A 964 41.98 9.38 12.28
C GLY A 964 40.88 10.43 11.99
N GLY A 965 41.25 11.71 12.08
CA GLY A 965 40.30 12.83 11.96
C GLY A 965 39.32 12.86 13.13
N GLU A 966 38.03 12.97 12.84
CA GLU A 966 36.94 12.90 13.84
C GLU A 966 36.62 11.47 14.32
N GLY A 967 37.30 10.47 13.75
CA GLY A 967 37.06 9.04 13.97
C GLY A 967 36.29 8.43 12.81
N TYR A 968 35.82 7.20 12.95
CA TYR A 968 35.06 6.51 11.91
C TYR A 968 33.88 5.77 12.51
N LEU A 969 32.79 5.73 11.77
CA LEU A 969 31.61 5.03 12.20
C LEU A 969 31.19 4.05 11.11
N ASP A 970 31.15 2.78 11.50
CA ASP A 970 31.04 1.64 10.61
C ASP A 970 29.62 1.09 10.62
N TRP A 971 29.00 1.11 9.44
CA TRP A 971 27.58 0.81 9.20
C TRP A 971 27.34 -0.55 8.56
N SER A 972 28.39 -1.34 8.42
CA SER A 972 28.38 -2.52 7.56
C SER A 972 27.91 -3.80 8.25
N GLY A 973 27.53 -3.73 9.53
CA GLY A 973 26.97 -4.82 10.31
C GLY A 973 25.69 -4.41 11.05
N ASP A 974 25.13 -5.33 11.83
CA ASP A 974 23.88 -5.13 12.57
C ASP A 974 24.03 -4.21 13.80
N GLU A 975 25.27 -3.92 14.20
CA GLU A 975 25.63 -3.00 15.29
C GLU A 975 26.30 -1.74 14.73
N GLU A 976 25.95 -0.58 15.26
CA GLU A 976 26.65 0.68 14.98
C GLU A 976 27.99 0.71 15.77
N ILE A 977 29.11 0.51 15.07
CA ILE A 977 30.44 0.49 15.69
C ILE A 977 31.19 1.79 15.42
N VAL A 978 31.48 2.52 16.48
CA VAL A 978 32.28 3.74 16.43
C VAL A 978 33.74 3.39 16.72
N TYR A 979 34.65 3.88 15.90
CA TYR A 979 36.08 3.82 16.12
C TYR A 979 36.58 5.25 16.34
N GLU A 980 37.09 5.53 17.54
CA GLU A 980 37.69 6.83 17.83
C GLU A 980 39.04 7.01 17.11
N PRO A 981 39.50 8.25 16.91
CA PRO A 981 40.82 8.53 16.37
C PRO A 981 41.92 7.77 17.12
N GLY A 982 42.81 7.10 16.38
CA GLY A 982 43.89 6.28 16.94
C GLY A 982 43.57 4.79 17.09
N VAL A 983 42.32 4.37 16.87
CA VAL A 983 41.97 2.96 16.75
C VAL A 983 42.63 2.36 15.51
N LYS A 984 43.11 1.12 15.63
CA LYS A 984 43.71 0.35 14.53
C LYS A 984 42.93 -0.91 14.26
N LEU A 985 42.73 -1.21 12.97
CA LEU A 985 41.95 -2.34 12.47
C LEU A 985 42.79 -3.18 11.52
N TYR A 986 42.51 -4.48 11.47
CA TYR A 986 43.00 -5.40 10.45
C TYR A 986 41.82 -5.96 9.66
N VAL A 987 41.90 -5.92 8.34
CA VAL A 987 40.91 -6.48 7.43
C VAL A 987 41.50 -7.75 6.82
N ASP A 988 40.88 -8.91 7.08
CA ASP A 988 41.39 -10.20 6.60
C ASP A 988 41.10 -10.44 5.10
N ARG A 989 41.57 -11.57 4.55
CA ARG A 989 41.35 -11.95 3.15
C ARG A 989 39.87 -12.04 2.76
N ASN A 990 38.98 -12.29 3.72
CA ASN A 990 37.53 -12.40 3.55
C ASN A 990 36.82 -11.07 3.87
N ARG A 991 37.56 -9.97 4.02
CA ARG A 991 37.08 -8.63 4.37
C ARG A 991 36.45 -8.52 5.77
N ARG A 992 36.78 -9.43 6.69
CA ARG A 992 36.34 -9.33 8.10
C ARG A 992 37.26 -8.37 8.86
N VAL A 993 36.66 -7.50 9.66
CA VAL A 993 37.36 -6.48 10.44
C VAL A 993 37.68 -7.00 11.84
N ARG A 994 38.93 -6.85 12.26
CA ARG A 994 39.40 -7.13 13.63
C ARG A 994 39.99 -5.85 14.22
N VAL A 995 39.55 -5.47 15.41
CA VAL A 995 40.18 -4.38 16.16
C VAL A 995 41.48 -4.91 16.77
N ILE A 996 42.60 -4.33 16.37
CA ILE A 996 43.94 -4.71 16.82
C ILE A 996 44.49 -3.73 17.86
N LYS A 997 44.03 -2.48 17.86
CA LYS A 997 44.24 -1.53 18.97
C LYS A 997 42.95 -0.78 19.24
N GLY A 998 42.38 -0.99 20.42
CA GLY A 998 41.21 -0.28 20.91
C GLY A 998 40.34 -1.14 21.84
N THR A 999 39.77 -0.51 22.87
CA THR A 999 38.90 -1.17 23.85
C THR A 999 37.45 -0.76 23.59
N PRO A 1000 36.52 -1.71 23.43
CA PRO A 1000 35.11 -1.37 23.27
C PRO A 1000 34.51 -0.91 24.60
N VAL A 1001 33.70 0.14 24.55
CA VAL A 1001 32.82 0.58 25.63
C VAL A 1001 31.45 0.75 25.02
N GLU A 1002 30.43 0.19 25.67
CA GLU A 1002 29.04 0.47 25.33
C GLU A 1002 28.61 1.70 26.12
N VAL A 1003 28.19 2.77 25.42
CA VAL A 1003 27.75 4.02 26.06
C VAL A 1003 26.34 4.37 25.61
N PRO A 1004 25.47 4.91 26.48
CA PRO A 1004 24.20 5.46 26.06
C PRO A 1004 24.38 6.55 24.99
N THR A 1005 23.57 6.51 23.95
CA THR A 1005 23.58 7.52 22.89
C THR A 1005 22.92 8.80 23.41
N THR A 1006 23.73 9.80 23.73
CA THR A 1006 23.28 11.14 24.15
C THR A 1006 23.02 12.06 22.97
N THR A 1007 22.30 13.16 23.17
CA THR A 1007 22.10 14.21 22.14
C THR A 1007 23.42 14.70 21.55
N ASP A 1008 24.47 14.85 22.36
CA ASP A 1008 25.81 15.27 21.91
C ASP A 1008 26.48 14.21 21.02
N PHE A 1009 26.34 12.94 21.38
CA PHE A 1009 26.80 11.84 20.52
C PHE A 1009 26.09 11.88 19.17
N LYS A 1010 24.75 12.05 19.18
CA LYS A 1010 23.96 12.18 17.95
C LYS A 1010 24.46 13.35 17.11
N ALA A 1011 24.68 14.50 17.72
CA ALA A 1011 25.17 15.69 17.03
C ALA A 1011 26.57 15.48 16.42
N LYS A 1012 27.50 14.82 17.14
CA LYS A 1012 28.87 14.55 16.68
C LYS A 1012 28.90 13.60 15.47
N TRP A 1013 28.08 12.57 15.51
CA TRP A 1013 28.19 11.44 14.59
C TRP A 1013 27.07 11.38 13.54
N ALA A 1014 26.01 12.16 13.67
CA ALA A 1014 24.94 12.25 12.67
C ALA A 1014 25.52 13.00 11.48
N LYS A 1015 25.65 12.31 10.36
CA LYS A 1015 26.13 12.95 9.14
C LYS A 1015 24.92 13.44 8.32
N PRO A 1016 25.09 14.51 7.52
CA PRO A 1016 24.03 15.01 6.66
C PRO A 1016 23.51 13.93 5.71
N TRP A 1017 22.22 13.98 5.39
CA TRP A 1017 21.53 13.09 4.44
C TRP A 1017 22.32 12.83 3.14
N THR A 1018 23.07 13.82 2.64
CA THR A 1018 23.77 13.79 1.35
C THR A 1018 24.96 12.83 1.26
N VAL A 1019 25.51 12.33 2.37
CA VAL A 1019 26.65 11.38 2.37
C VAL A 1019 26.18 9.92 2.30
N LEU A 1020 24.97 9.63 2.78
CA LEU A 1020 24.43 8.27 2.91
C LEU A 1020 23.95 7.65 1.59
N THR A 1021 23.66 8.45 0.56
CA THR A 1021 23.29 7.97 -0.80
C THR A 1021 24.35 7.05 -1.42
N SER A 1022 25.61 7.20 -1.02
CA SER A 1022 26.75 6.55 -1.66
C SER A 1022 27.10 5.16 -1.10
N HIS A 1023 26.42 4.68 -0.05
CA HIS A 1023 26.89 3.52 0.73
C HIS A 1023 25.94 2.33 0.85
N GLN A 1024 24.73 2.35 0.29
CA GLN A 1024 23.75 1.29 0.56
C GLN A 1024 23.10 0.77 -0.72
N GLY A 1025 23.37 -0.51 -1.03
CA GLY A 1025 22.84 -1.19 -2.21
C GLY A 1025 21.33 -1.35 -2.14
N ALA A 1026 20.65 -1.08 -3.26
CA ALA A 1026 19.29 -1.46 -3.71
C ALA A 1026 18.06 -1.45 -2.75
N TYR A 1027 18.23 -1.42 -1.43
CA TYR A 1027 17.20 -1.69 -0.42
C TYR A 1027 17.01 -0.55 0.61
N GLN A 1028 17.77 0.55 0.51
CA GLN A 1028 17.62 1.72 1.37
C GLN A 1028 17.50 2.97 0.50
N LEU A 1029 16.39 3.69 0.64
CA LEU A 1029 16.06 4.82 -0.23
C LEU A 1029 17.08 5.95 -0.03
N PRO A 1030 17.63 6.54 -1.11
CA PRO A 1030 18.38 7.79 -0.99
C PRO A 1030 17.45 8.89 -0.42
N PRO A 1031 17.99 9.94 0.24
CA PRO A 1031 17.26 11.17 0.49
C PRO A 1031 16.36 11.55 -0.68
N GLN A 1032 15.06 11.49 -0.42
CA GLN A 1032 14.14 12.25 -1.22
C GLN A 1032 14.28 13.71 -0.78
N LEU A 1033 14.21 14.60 -1.75
CA LEU A 1033 13.82 15.97 -1.43
C LEU A 1033 12.32 15.94 -1.14
N PRO A 1034 11.81 16.82 -0.26
CA PRO A 1034 12.51 17.90 0.43
C PRO A 1034 13.12 17.50 1.78
N GLU A 1035 13.03 16.23 2.19
CA GLU A 1035 13.36 15.72 3.53
C GLU A 1035 14.82 15.96 3.96
N ALA A 1036 15.68 16.37 3.01
CA ALA A 1036 17.03 16.85 3.27
C ALA A 1036 17.11 18.25 3.92
N TYR A 1037 16.00 18.99 4.04
CA TYR A 1037 15.93 20.32 4.64
C TYR A 1037 14.90 20.39 5.79
N GLN A 1038 15.18 21.22 6.79
CA GLN A 1038 14.28 21.55 7.89
C GLN A 1038 14.13 23.06 8.06
N THR A 1039 13.05 23.46 8.72
CA THR A 1039 12.77 24.83 9.11
C THR A 1039 11.98 24.86 10.43
N ASP A 1040 12.10 25.94 11.18
CA ASP A 1040 11.40 26.16 12.45
C ASP A 1040 10.14 27.03 12.29
N SER A 1041 9.94 27.64 11.11
CA SER A 1041 8.92 28.64 10.85
C SER A 1041 8.05 28.29 9.65
N HIS A 1042 6.86 28.89 9.59
CA HIS A 1042 6.06 28.87 8.38
C HIS A 1042 6.68 29.81 7.35
N LEU A 1043 6.77 29.40 6.09
CA LEU A 1043 7.48 30.18 5.08
C LEU A 1043 6.53 30.79 4.05
N ILE A 1044 6.90 31.97 3.56
CA ILE A 1044 6.46 32.47 2.25
C ILE A 1044 7.69 32.45 1.34
N LEU A 1045 7.57 31.77 0.20
CA LEU A 1045 8.60 31.71 -0.83
C LEU A 1045 8.21 32.59 -2.02
N LEU A 1046 9.19 33.31 -2.57
CA LEU A 1046 9.03 34.18 -3.74
C LEU A 1046 9.97 33.75 -4.87
N GLY A 1047 9.44 33.58 -6.07
CA GLY A 1047 10.23 33.34 -7.28
C GLY A 1047 9.97 31.97 -7.92
N ASP A 1048 10.94 31.49 -8.67
CA ASP A 1048 10.87 30.23 -9.41
C ASP A 1048 12.04 29.30 -9.06
N SER A 1049 12.10 28.13 -9.71
CA SER A 1049 13.17 27.16 -9.47
C SER A 1049 14.58 27.62 -9.91
N THR A 1050 14.71 28.76 -10.59
CA THR A 1050 16.02 29.35 -10.97
C THR A 1050 16.49 30.41 -9.99
N THR A 1051 15.55 31.03 -9.26
CA THR A 1051 15.78 32.17 -8.36
C THR A 1051 15.64 31.81 -6.87
N SER A 1052 15.11 30.61 -6.56
CA SER A 1052 14.94 30.09 -5.20
C SER A 1052 15.34 28.61 -5.11
N GLN A 1053 16.26 28.30 -4.21
CA GLN A 1053 16.67 26.92 -3.95
C GLN A 1053 15.53 26.16 -3.27
N ALA A 1054 14.77 26.82 -2.40
CA ALA A 1054 13.58 26.26 -1.77
C ALA A 1054 12.56 25.80 -2.84
N VAL A 1055 12.26 26.64 -3.83
CA VAL A 1055 11.33 26.32 -4.93
C VAL A 1055 11.88 25.19 -5.79
N ALA A 1056 13.18 25.21 -6.12
CA ALA A 1056 13.83 24.13 -6.86
C ALA A 1056 13.70 22.78 -6.14
N VAL A 1057 13.86 22.79 -4.81
CA VAL A 1057 13.69 21.61 -3.96
C VAL A 1057 12.24 21.12 -4.00
N LEU A 1058 11.25 21.97 -3.74
CA LEU A 1058 9.83 21.59 -3.77
C LEU A 1058 9.40 21.00 -5.12
N GLN A 1059 9.93 21.54 -6.22
CA GLN A 1059 9.66 21.04 -7.57
C GLN A 1059 10.37 19.71 -7.86
N ALA A 1060 11.64 19.57 -7.47
CA ALA A 1060 12.40 18.32 -7.62
C ALA A 1060 11.75 17.15 -6.86
N SER A 1061 11.02 17.46 -5.77
CA SER A 1061 10.26 16.54 -4.93
C SER A 1061 8.85 16.19 -5.42
N ASP A 1062 8.42 16.81 -6.52
CA ASP A 1062 7.05 16.73 -7.03
C ASP A 1062 5.97 17.12 -5.99
N LEU A 1063 6.28 18.03 -5.05
CA LEU A 1063 5.29 18.56 -4.09
C LEU A 1063 4.40 19.65 -4.71
N LEU A 1064 4.90 20.37 -5.70
CA LEU A 1064 4.12 21.38 -6.42
C LEU A 1064 3.22 20.72 -7.47
N LEU A 1065 1.92 21.04 -7.46
CA LEU A 1065 0.95 20.51 -8.44
C LEU A 1065 1.30 20.90 -9.87
N GLN A 1066 1.92 22.07 -10.04
CA GLN A 1066 2.42 22.56 -11.31
C GLN A 1066 3.85 23.06 -11.14
N ILE A 1067 4.64 22.98 -12.21
CA ILE A 1067 5.99 23.53 -12.24
C ILE A 1067 5.98 25.06 -12.16
N VAL A 1068 7.12 25.62 -11.75
CA VAL A 1068 7.43 27.05 -11.64
C VAL A 1068 8.88 27.24 -12.07
N ASP A 1069 9.08 27.83 -13.23
CA ASP A 1069 10.39 28.02 -13.83
C ASP A 1069 10.37 29.22 -14.77
N GLU A 1070 11.46 29.45 -15.49
CA GLU A 1070 11.65 30.64 -16.32
C GLU A 1070 10.61 30.83 -17.45
N GLN A 1071 9.84 29.79 -17.81
CA GLN A 1071 8.82 29.90 -18.87
C GLN A 1071 7.37 29.74 -18.38
N TYR A 1072 7.13 29.24 -17.17
CA TYR A 1072 5.79 29.05 -16.61
C TYR A 1072 5.71 29.54 -15.15
N PRO A 1073 4.71 30.37 -14.79
CA PRO A 1073 3.46 30.69 -15.50
C PRO A 1073 3.59 31.72 -16.64
N GLY A 1074 4.78 32.28 -16.85
CA GLY A 1074 5.05 33.29 -17.87
C GLY A 1074 5.04 34.72 -17.33
N SER A 1075 5.58 35.65 -18.12
CA SER A 1075 5.75 37.05 -17.73
C SER A 1075 4.45 37.70 -17.28
N GLY A 1076 4.53 38.45 -16.17
CA GLY A 1076 3.40 39.13 -15.53
C GLY A 1076 2.38 38.21 -14.87
N GLN A 1077 2.55 36.89 -14.90
CA GLN A 1077 1.65 35.92 -14.29
C GLN A 1077 2.30 35.29 -13.05
N ALA A 1078 1.48 34.73 -12.16
CA ALA A 1078 1.96 33.99 -11.00
C ALA A 1078 1.10 32.74 -10.72
N LEU A 1079 1.66 31.84 -9.92
CA LEU A 1079 0.89 30.90 -9.13
C LEU A 1079 1.00 31.23 -7.65
N LEU A 1080 -0.06 30.86 -6.93
CA LEU A 1080 -0.11 30.87 -5.49
C LEU A 1080 -0.45 29.45 -5.03
N SER A 1081 0.46 28.78 -4.33
CA SER A 1081 0.26 27.40 -3.87
C SER A 1081 0.46 27.27 -2.37
N PHE A 1082 -0.39 26.49 -1.72
CA PHE A 1082 -0.15 26.02 -0.36
C PHE A 1082 0.60 24.69 -0.41
N VAL A 1083 1.59 24.51 0.46
CA VAL A 1083 2.36 23.27 0.57
C VAL A 1083 2.40 22.88 2.05
N TRP A 1084 1.89 21.68 2.35
CA TRP A 1084 1.76 21.18 3.71
C TRP A 1084 3.08 20.59 4.20
N SER A 1085 3.57 21.08 5.33
CA SER A 1085 4.72 20.54 6.03
C SER A 1085 5.93 20.14 5.15
N PRO A 1086 6.34 20.91 4.10
CA PRO A 1086 7.36 20.41 3.18
C PRO A 1086 8.74 20.23 3.81
N PHE A 1087 9.07 20.97 4.87
CA PHE A 1087 10.41 20.93 5.48
C PHE A 1087 10.36 20.48 6.95
N ALA A 1088 9.23 20.66 7.64
CA ALA A 1088 9.03 20.19 9.00
C ALA A 1088 7.54 20.00 9.28
N VAL A 1089 7.23 19.07 10.20
CA VAL A 1089 5.85 18.75 10.59
C VAL A 1089 5.13 20.01 11.04
N GLU A 1090 3.96 20.26 10.46
CA GLU A 1090 3.11 21.42 10.73
C GLU A 1090 3.75 22.78 10.36
N LYS A 1091 4.88 22.79 9.66
CA LYS A 1091 5.50 24.01 9.11
C LYS A 1091 5.16 24.15 7.63
N ASN A 1092 4.00 24.77 7.38
CA ASN A 1092 3.48 24.99 6.03
C ASN A 1092 4.20 26.09 5.26
N VAL A 1093 4.08 26.05 3.93
CA VAL A 1093 4.64 27.03 3.01
C VAL A 1093 3.55 27.60 2.12
N ILE A 1094 3.60 28.91 1.89
CA ILE A 1094 2.89 29.58 0.80
C ILE A 1094 3.91 29.96 -0.27
N LEU A 1095 3.75 29.42 -1.47
CA LEU A 1095 4.58 29.76 -2.63
C LEU A 1095 3.88 30.83 -3.47
N ILE A 1096 4.53 31.98 -3.67
CA ILE A 1096 4.22 32.94 -4.74
C ILE A 1096 5.23 32.70 -5.86
N GLY A 1097 4.84 31.87 -6.82
CA GLY A 1097 5.69 31.46 -7.91
C GLY A 1097 5.50 32.32 -9.16
N ALA A 1098 6.55 32.95 -9.67
CA ALA A 1098 6.50 33.77 -10.87
C ALA A 1098 7.86 33.88 -11.54
N THR A 1099 7.87 34.22 -12.84
CA THR A 1099 9.08 34.32 -13.66
C THR A 1099 9.69 35.73 -13.66
N ASP A 1100 8.93 36.72 -13.19
CA ASP A 1100 9.36 38.12 -13.12
C ASP A 1100 8.71 38.89 -11.96
N GLU A 1101 9.18 40.12 -11.75
CA GLU A 1101 8.74 41.01 -10.67
C GLU A 1101 7.25 41.38 -10.78
N ALA A 1102 6.74 41.57 -12.00
CA ALA A 1102 5.34 41.91 -12.24
C ALA A 1102 4.40 40.77 -11.82
N GLY A 1103 4.78 39.52 -12.14
CA GLY A 1103 4.09 38.33 -11.68
C GLY A 1103 4.14 38.20 -10.16
N LEU A 1104 5.30 38.37 -9.53
CA LEU A 1104 5.43 38.35 -8.06
C LEU A 1104 4.53 39.39 -7.39
N GLN A 1105 4.50 40.62 -7.92
CA GLN A 1105 3.64 41.69 -7.41
C GLN A 1105 2.14 41.32 -7.54
N ALA A 1106 1.73 40.73 -8.66
CA ALA A 1106 0.37 40.23 -8.85
C ALA A 1106 0.02 39.13 -7.84
N GLY A 1107 0.94 38.18 -7.63
CA GLY A 1107 0.81 37.11 -6.65
C GLY A 1107 0.68 37.62 -5.21
N ILE A 1108 1.51 38.60 -4.82
CA ILE A 1108 1.41 39.31 -3.53
C ILE A 1108 0.02 39.93 -3.36
N ASN A 1109 -0.46 40.67 -4.36
CA ASN A 1109 -1.78 41.29 -4.30
C ASN A 1109 -2.89 40.25 -4.15
N ARG A 1110 -2.79 39.12 -4.86
CA ARG A 1110 -3.76 38.03 -4.75
C ARG A 1110 -3.71 37.35 -3.39
N LEU A 1111 -2.52 37.11 -2.82
CA LEU A 1111 -2.37 36.52 -1.48
C LEU A 1111 -3.08 37.37 -0.43
N LEU A 1112 -2.94 38.69 -0.50
CA LEU A 1112 -3.50 39.62 0.47
C LEU A 1112 -5.04 39.65 0.47
N ASN A 1113 -5.68 39.15 -0.60
CA ASN A 1113 -7.13 38.97 -0.66
C ASN A 1113 -7.63 37.75 0.14
N PHE A 1114 -6.73 36.88 0.61
CA PHE A 1114 -7.07 35.74 1.48
C PHE A 1114 -6.96 36.05 2.96
N LEU A 1115 -6.48 37.24 3.32
CA LEU A 1115 -6.40 37.64 4.71
C LEU A 1115 -7.81 37.86 5.27
N PRO A 1116 -8.08 37.44 6.52
CA PRO A 1116 -9.32 37.81 7.18
C PRO A 1116 -9.48 39.34 7.18
N PRO A 1117 -10.72 39.85 7.13
CA PRO A 1117 -11.01 41.28 7.13
C PRO A 1117 -10.29 42.01 8.26
#